data_AF-A0A151H3W9-F1
#
_entry.id   AF-A0A151H3W9-F1
#
_cell.length_a   1.000
_cell.length_b   1.000
_cell.length_c   1.000
_cell.angle_alpha   90.00
_cell.angle_beta   90.00
_cell.angle_gamma   90.00
#
_symmetry.space_group_name_H-M   'P 1'
#
loop_
_entity.id
_entity.type
_entity.pdbx_description
1 polymer ?
#
loop_
_entity_poly.entity_id
_entity_poly.type
_entity_poly.pdbx_seq_one_letter_code
_entity_poly.pdbx_strand_id
1 'polypeptide(L)'
;MQDSPQSSAAACGAAATIGPAKEDHFLQLVLRLTVDATTASTPHCQLYYLKRYAEELTREGKPLKLARADLETILIKRIQDAAKEGTPNVFRFLADCFHRANDEVYSKGLPAALRPGVVQELQRQLVDYSVLLLSCPELFELGDPPPYAMLGEQLTQFVEMGCPLSFFARMVDTLVQQGTETGEDFLGRWFTPTIKSLSERLNLHSMTEYKSAPLNALKFLSSQKAVARLMADPAILLPEFPRRFPVTKPGLFYQENSLLGRLLAQTLLDGPTLKNGRQESLSMKYFAGNQALTTQYLQATVQTLRHDEQNHQEVFLQIVKNLCRGGSDCRHRVVQWYGQILGSNELRAKMSHMLRMTQQQAAESLDPMHSMLLKVQGQTSYGFTLNAFWSLLGLAEPIKMDKLSDLCYFFCLRGDAMAREVLGDLAKDAKLGNEASVSAAEKFCNAKGVLKAETKFPSEVFWLALKAVRVLFNPCMAEFTRILQKFQSVHDQGASPTSPEYRFLVAEILSWRTVILHPKFCSLYWHLVHLGLSWLLRAVYCFNLDGSCRLDEETLSVKPPRLATLVMQSCPPPLQVERQRAARANASGSQSPNHAANASQDVTTPPQFAALPSALVEDLFSSIRRMLELQSVYLSVRSSQGFEQPPIAAMDAELVASACIAVMTASDFFRNVHLRCDG
;
A
#
# COMPACT_ATOMS: atom_id res chain seq x y z
N MET A 1 -23.23 74.86 40.15
CA MET A 1 -21.99 75.15 39.40
C MET A 1 -20.86 74.85 40.36
N GLN A 2 -20.30 73.62 40.32
CA GLN A 2 -19.14 73.24 39.47
C GLN A 2 -17.92 74.09 39.82
N ASP A 3 -16.72 73.57 40.08
CA ASP A 3 -16.14 72.24 40.04
C ASP A 3 -14.84 72.31 40.86
N SER A 4 -14.44 71.22 41.51
CA SER A 4 -13.02 70.97 41.85
C SER A 4 -12.76 69.49 42.12
N PRO A 5 -11.55 69.00 41.83
CA PRO A 5 -11.32 67.66 41.30
C PRO A 5 -10.89 66.66 42.38
N GLN A 6 -11.28 65.39 42.25
CA GLN A 6 -10.71 64.30 43.03
C GLN A 6 -10.16 63.18 42.15
N SER A 7 -8.82 63.11 42.18
CA SER A 7 -7.97 61.92 42.21
C SER A 7 -8.23 60.80 41.19
N SER A 8 -7.42 60.82 40.13
CA SER A 8 -6.99 59.62 39.43
C SER A 8 -6.07 58.80 40.35
N ALA A 9 -6.63 57.85 41.09
CA ALA A 9 -5.88 56.82 41.80
C ALA A 9 -5.98 55.50 41.04
N ALA A 10 -4.84 55.09 40.49
CA ALA A 10 -4.39 53.72 40.22
C ALA A 10 -5.45 52.59 40.17
N ALA A 11 -5.84 52.18 38.97
CA ALA A 11 -6.26 50.81 38.72
C ALA A 11 -5.05 50.01 38.21
N CYS A 12 -4.16 49.66 39.15
CA CYS A 12 -3.18 48.60 38.94
C CYS A 12 -3.97 47.31 38.63
N GLY A 13 -3.64 46.65 37.52
CA GLY A 13 -4.37 45.47 37.04
C GLY A 13 -4.48 44.40 38.12
N ALA A 14 -5.68 44.23 38.68
CA ALA A 14 -6.01 43.05 39.47
C ALA A 14 -5.81 41.83 38.56
N ALA A 15 -4.86 40.96 38.91
CA ALA A 15 -4.71 39.67 38.27
C ALA A 15 -6.10 39.01 38.27
N ALA A 16 -6.69 38.81 37.10
CA ALA A 16 -7.99 38.16 37.01
C ALA A 16 -7.85 36.80 37.70
N THR A 17 -8.59 36.57 38.79
CA THR A 17 -8.63 35.28 39.49
C THR A 17 -9.95 34.59 39.16
N ILE A 18 -9.91 33.27 38.96
CA ILE A 18 -11.11 32.48 38.68
C ILE A 18 -11.84 32.24 40.01
N GLY A 19 -13.11 32.65 40.10
CA GLY A 19 -13.92 32.39 41.29
C GLY A 19 -14.23 30.88 41.45
N PRO A 20 -14.22 30.32 42.67
CA PRO A 20 -14.38 28.87 42.90
C PRO A 20 -15.64 28.26 42.29
N ALA A 21 -16.76 29.00 42.27
CA ALA A 21 -18.01 28.51 41.66
C ALA A 21 -17.95 28.43 40.13
N LYS A 22 -17.21 29.35 39.48
CA LYS A 22 -17.00 29.32 38.02
C LYS A 22 -16.05 28.20 37.62
N GLU A 23 -15.04 27.94 38.45
CA GLU A 23 -14.11 26.83 38.27
C GLU A 23 -14.80 25.48 38.41
N ASP A 24 -15.58 25.30 39.49
CA ASP A 24 -16.39 24.10 39.72
C ASP A 24 -17.34 23.84 38.54
N HIS A 25 -18.12 24.85 38.13
CA HIS A 25 -19.03 24.71 36.99
C HIS A 25 -18.32 24.34 35.68
N PHE A 26 -17.16 24.96 35.40
CA PHE A 26 -16.34 24.61 34.23
C PHE A 26 -15.89 23.15 34.27
N LEU A 27 -15.38 22.67 35.41
CA LEU A 27 -14.93 21.28 35.56
C LEU A 27 -16.10 20.29 35.48
N GLN A 28 -17.26 20.61 36.07
CA GLN A 28 -18.46 19.76 35.95
C GLN A 28 -18.91 19.61 34.50
N LEU A 29 -18.89 20.70 33.73
CA LEU A 29 -19.26 20.70 32.32
C LEU A 29 -18.28 19.90 31.44
N VAL A 30 -16.98 20.12 31.62
CA VAL A 30 -15.94 19.48 30.81
C VAL A 30 -15.76 18.01 31.18
N LEU A 31 -15.74 17.68 32.47
CA LEU A 31 -15.53 16.31 32.95
C LEU A 31 -16.83 15.49 33.00
N ARG A 32 -18.01 16.16 32.94
CA ARG A 32 -19.32 15.54 33.18
C ARG A 32 -19.39 14.85 34.55
N LEU A 33 -18.80 15.48 35.56
CA LEU A 33 -18.74 14.99 36.94
C LEU A 33 -19.48 15.93 37.89
N THR A 34 -19.93 15.40 39.01
CA THR A 34 -20.42 16.19 40.16
C THR A 34 -20.07 15.49 41.47
N VAL A 35 -19.89 16.28 42.53
CA VAL A 35 -19.74 15.80 43.92
C VAL A 35 -21.00 16.01 44.75
N ASP A 36 -22.06 16.50 44.13
CA ASP A 36 -23.38 16.65 44.73
C ASP A 36 -24.36 15.64 44.12
N ALA A 37 -24.83 14.72 44.97
CA ALA A 37 -25.76 13.67 44.58
C ALA A 37 -27.12 14.20 44.11
N THR A 38 -27.54 15.37 44.59
CA THR A 38 -28.82 15.97 44.18
C THR A 38 -28.74 16.47 42.74
N THR A 39 -27.64 17.12 42.39
CA THR A 39 -27.36 17.60 41.02
C THR A 39 -27.22 16.44 40.01
N ALA A 40 -26.66 15.29 40.43
CA ALA A 40 -26.54 14.09 39.58
C ALA A 40 -27.89 13.49 39.16
N SER A 41 -28.95 13.73 39.96
CA SER A 41 -30.28 13.16 39.75
C SER A 41 -31.15 13.96 38.78
N THR A 42 -30.63 15.08 38.26
CA THR A 42 -31.40 16.01 37.43
C THR A 42 -31.47 15.53 35.97
N PRO A 43 -32.67 15.41 35.36
CA PRO A 43 -32.85 14.77 34.04
C PRO A 43 -32.24 15.54 32.85
N HIS A 44 -31.90 16.82 33.01
CA HIS A 44 -31.46 17.69 31.91
C HIS A 44 -29.93 17.72 31.66
N CYS A 45 -29.12 17.13 32.54
CA CYS A 45 -27.68 16.92 32.33
C CYS A 45 -27.23 15.69 33.14
N GLN A 46 -26.97 14.56 32.47
CA GLN A 46 -26.39 13.38 33.12
C GLN A 46 -24.94 13.69 33.53
N LEU A 47 -24.75 14.11 34.78
CA LEU A 47 -23.44 14.23 35.43
C LEU A 47 -23.20 12.97 36.26
N TYR A 48 -21.98 12.44 36.20
CA TYR A 48 -21.59 11.29 37.00
C TYR A 48 -21.26 11.73 38.43
N TYR A 49 -21.89 11.10 39.42
CA TYR A 49 -21.64 11.38 40.83
C TYR A 49 -20.37 10.68 41.31
N LEU A 50 -19.32 11.47 41.60
CA LEU A 50 -18.02 10.96 42.06
C LEU A 50 -18.03 10.70 43.57
N LYS A 51 -18.75 9.64 43.97
CA LYS A 51 -19.05 9.30 45.37
C LYS A 51 -17.81 9.27 46.28
N ARG A 52 -16.75 8.56 45.88
CA ARG A 52 -15.52 8.41 46.69
C ARG A 52 -14.79 9.73 46.92
N TYR A 53 -14.95 10.72 46.04
CA TYR A 53 -14.33 12.03 46.23
C TYR A 53 -15.21 12.92 47.13
N ALA A 54 -16.52 12.86 46.97
CA ALA A 54 -17.47 13.56 47.84
C ALA A 54 -17.36 13.11 49.31
N GLU A 55 -17.17 11.81 49.55
CA GLU A 55 -16.94 11.25 50.89
C GLU A 55 -15.65 11.77 51.54
N GLU A 56 -14.57 11.93 50.76
CA GLU A 56 -13.31 12.50 51.24
C GLU A 56 -13.42 13.99 51.56
N LEU A 57 -14.05 14.77 50.69
CA LEU A 57 -14.30 16.19 50.94
C LEU A 57 -15.12 16.38 52.23
N THR A 58 -16.12 15.54 52.44
CA THR A 58 -16.95 15.57 53.66
C THR A 58 -16.13 15.21 54.90
N ARG A 59 -15.28 14.18 54.80
CA ARG A 59 -14.39 13.75 55.90
C ARG A 59 -13.36 14.82 56.26
N GLU A 60 -12.88 15.56 55.29
CA GLU A 60 -11.89 16.64 55.45
C GLU A 60 -12.52 18.00 55.81
N GLY A 61 -13.85 18.10 55.86
CA GLY A 61 -14.56 19.36 56.10
C GLY A 61 -14.42 20.39 54.98
N LYS A 62 -14.06 19.95 53.76
CA LYS A 62 -13.92 20.80 52.56
C LYS A 62 -15.28 21.00 51.88
N PRO A 63 -15.47 22.12 51.15
CA PRO A 63 -16.71 22.35 50.39
C PRO A 63 -16.86 21.31 49.27
N LEU A 64 -18.10 20.84 49.04
CA LEU A 64 -18.45 19.92 47.94
C LEU A 64 -18.40 20.64 46.57
N LYS A 65 -17.18 20.90 46.09
CA LYS A 65 -16.91 21.52 44.78
C LYS A 65 -15.72 20.83 44.11
N LEU A 66 -15.73 20.79 42.78
CA LEU A 66 -14.56 20.42 41.99
C LEU A 66 -13.58 21.60 41.95
N ALA A 67 -12.30 21.31 42.15
CA ALA A 67 -11.22 22.30 42.08
C ALA A 67 -10.08 21.74 41.22
N ARG A 68 -9.40 22.62 40.46
CA ARG A 68 -8.24 22.24 39.64
C ARG A 68 -7.06 21.78 40.48
N ALA A 69 -6.95 22.26 41.72
CA ALA A 69 -5.92 21.80 42.67
C ALA A 69 -6.04 20.30 42.98
N ASP A 70 -7.26 19.75 42.92
CA ASP A 70 -7.55 18.35 43.21
C ASP A 70 -7.80 17.52 41.93
N LEU A 71 -7.44 18.06 40.75
CA LEU A 71 -7.76 17.46 39.45
C LEU A 71 -7.14 16.05 39.29
N GLU A 72 -5.95 15.84 39.83
CA GLU A 72 -5.30 14.53 39.93
C GLU A 72 -6.19 13.50 40.62
N THR A 73 -6.60 13.78 41.86
CA THR A 73 -7.47 12.92 42.66
C THR A 73 -8.81 12.67 41.96
N ILE A 74 -9.38 13.70 41.33
CA ILE A 74 -10.65 13.61 40.59
C ILE A 74 -10.50 12.65 39.40
N LEU A 75 -9.44 12.78 38.61
CA LEU A 75 -9.20 11.95 37.42
C LEU A 75 -8.90 10.50 37.81
N ILE A 76 -8.02 10.26 38.80
CA ILE A 76 -7.70 8.90 39.26
C ILE A 76 -8.97 8.17 39.71
N LYS A 77 -9.78 8.79 40.58
CA LYS A 77 -11.03 8.17 41.07
C LYS A 77 -12.00 7.89 39.93
N ARG A 78 -12.16 8.83 38.99
CA ARG A 78 -13.06 8.60 37.87
C ARG A 78 -12.57 7.49 36.95
N ILE A 79 -11.27 7.41 36.70
CA ILE A 79 -10.64 6.33 35.93
C ILE A 79 -10.87 4.98 36.61
N GLN A 80 -10.67 4.90 37.93
CA GLN A 80 -10.96 3.69 38.70
C GLN A 80 -12.42 3.23 38.56
N ASP A 81 -13.37 4.16 38.65
CA ASP A 81 -14.78 3.82 38.54
C ASP A 81 -15.15 3.43 37.10
N ALA A 82 -14.65 4.15 36.09
CA ALA A 82 -14.87 3.80 34.68
C ALA A 82 -14.25 2.45 34.29
N ALA A 83 -13.07 2.11 34.83
CA ALA A 83 -12.44 0.81 34.62
C ALA A 83 -13.28 -0.34 35.22
N LYS A 84 -13.87 -0.13 36.41
CA LYS A 84 -14.74 -1.12 37.07
C LYS A 84 -16.10 -1.27 36.38
N GLU A 85 -16.70 -0.17 35.95
CA GLU A 85 -18.00 -0.14 35.27
C GLU A 85 -17.91 -0.66 33.83
N GLY A 86 -16.73 -0.56 33.20
CA GLY A 86 -16.50 -0.88 31.79
C GLY A 86 -17.14 0.11 30.81
N THR A 87 -18.03 0.98 31.29
CA THR A 87 -18.72 2.02 30.50
C THR A 87 -18.77 3.33 31.29
N PRO A 88 -18.33 4.47 30.71
CA PRO A 88 -17.68 4.59 29.41
C PRO A 88 -16.27 3.97 29.43
N ASN A 89 -15.77 3.61 28.25
CA ASN A 89 -14.37 3.28 28.03
C ASN A 89 -13.47 4.40 28.58
N VAL A 90 -12.39 4.05 29.30
CA VAL A 90 -11.56 5.01 30.03
C VAL A 90 -10.88 6.01 29.09
N PHE A 91 -10.31 5.54 27.98
CA PHE A 91 -9.67 6.42 26.99
C PHE A 91 -10.69 7.31 26.28
N ARG A 92 -11.89 6.78 26.01
CA ARG A 92 -13.00 7.55 25.44
C ARG A 92 -13.43 8.68 26.38
N PHE A 93 -13.54 8.40 27.68
CA PHE A 93 -13.84 9.41 28.70
C PHE A 93 -12.82 10.55 28.68
N LEU A 94 -11.51 10.24 28.69
CA LEU A 94 -10.45 11.25 28.66
C LEU A 94 -10.45 12.06 27.36
N ALA A 95 -10.62 11.40 26.21
CA ALA A 95 -10.68 12.05 24.91
C ALA A 95 -11.92 12.97 24.76
N ASP A 96 -13.06 12.57 25.31
CA ASP A 96 -14.29 13.37 25.28
C ASP A 96 -14.17 14.60 26.20
N CYS A 97 -13.52 14.44 27.35
CA CYS A 97 -13.15 15.57 28.22
C CYS A 97 -12.22 16.54 27.47
N PHE A 98 -11.22 16.00 26.75
CA PHE A 98 -10.29 16.83 25.97
C PHE A 98 -11.01 17.62 24.88
N HIS A 99 -11.95 16.99 24.18
CA HIS A 99 -12.73 17.66 23.14
C HIS A 99 -13.64 18.75 23.72
N ARG A 100 -14.34 18.46 24.82
CA ARG A 100 -15.16 19.47 25.52
C ARG A 100 -14.33 20.63 26.07
N ALA A 101 -13.11 20.37 26.55
CA ALA A 101 -12.20 21.42 26.97
C ALA A 101 -11.84 22.36 25.80
N ASN A 102 -11.72 21.82 24.59
CA ASN A 102 -11.41 22.57 23.38
C ASN A 102 -12.59 23.37 22.82
N ASP A 103 -13.82 22.98 23.13
CA ASP A 103 -15.02 23.68 22.71
C ASP A 103 -15.29 24.90 23.61
N GLU A 104 -15.26 26.08 23.00
CA GLU A 104 -15.44 27.36 23.69
C GLU A 104 -16.76 27.42 24.47
N VAL A 105 -17.80 26.71 24.04
CA VAL A 105 -19.11 26.67 24.71
C VAL A 105 -18.96 26.32 26.19
N TYR A 106 -18.08 25.39 26.53
CA TYR A 106 -17.88 24.93 27.91
C TYR A 106 -16.98 25.84 28.73
N SER A 107 -16.16 26.70 28.09
CA SER A 107 -15.22 27.60 28.76
C SER A 107 -15.65 29.08 28.78
N LYS A 108 -16.83 29.40 28.22
CA LYS A 108 -17.42 30.76 28.22
C LYS A 108 -17.50 31.41 29.59
N GLY A 109 -17.76 30.63 30.64
CA GLY A 109 -17.85 31.11 32.03
C GLY A 109 -16.52 31.59 32.62
N LEU A 110 -15.39 31.24 32.01
CA LEU A 110 -14.05 31.61 32.48
C LEU A 110 -13.63 33.02 32.01
N PRO A 111 -12.82 33.75 32.81
CA PRO A 111 -12.24 35.03 32.39
C PRO A 111 -11.43 34.88 31.10
N ALA A 112 -11.71 35.74 30.10
CA ALA A 112 -11.12 35.63 28.76
C ALA A 112 -9.58 35.62 28.76
N ALA A 113 -8.95 36.38 29.66
CA ALA A 113 -7.49 36.46 29.77
C ALA A 113 -6.82 35.16 30.25
N LEU A 114 -7.50 34.35 31.08
CA LEU A 114 -6.95 33.14 31.67
C LEU A 114 -7.40 31.87 30.96
N ARG A 115 -8.54 31.95 30.24
CA ARG A 115 -9.19 30.82 29.60
C ARG A 115 -8.24 29.96 28.75
N PRO A 116 -7.37 30.51 27.88
CA PRO A 116 -6.48 29.70 27.06
C PRO A 116 -5.52 28.86 27.89
N GLY A 117 -4.91 29.45 28.92
CA GLY A 117 -3.96 28.76 29.81
C GLY A 117 -4.64 27.65 30.62
N VAL A 118 -5.85 27.89 31.13
CA VAL A 118 -6.61 26.88 31.88
C VAL A 118 -7.02 25.71 30.99
N VAL A 119 -7.51 25.99 29.78
CA VAL A 119 -7.90 24.95 28.81
C VAL A 119 -6.68 24.12 28.39
N GLN A 120 -5.56 24.77 28.09
CA GLN A 120 -4.33 24.10 27.68
C GLN A 120 -3.78 23.19 28.78
N GLU A 121 -3.77 23.65 30.03
CA GLU A 121 -3.31 22.83 31.15
C GLU A 121 -4.23 21.63 31.41
N LEU A 122 -5.56 21.82 31.35
CA LEU A 122 -6.50 20.70 31.48
C LEU A 122 -6.32 19.69 30.34
N GLN A 123 -6.15 20.15 29.10
CA GLN A 123 -5.87 19.29 27.96
C GLN A 123 -4.58 18.49 28.14
N ARG A 124 -3.52 19.13 28.65
CA ARG A 124 -2.25 18.48 28.94
C ARG A 124 -2.45 17.35 29.97
N GLN A 125 -3.10 17.65 31.10
CA GLN A 125 -3.34 16.65 32.13
C GLN A 125 -4.19 15.47 31.63
N LEU A 126 -5.25 15.71 30.84
CA LEU A 126 -6.07 14.62 30.30
C LEU A 126 -5.26 13.66 29.40
N VAL A 127 -4.29 14.17 28.65
CA VAL A 127 -3.36 13.34 27.87
C VAL A 127 -2.36 12.66 28.79
N ASP A 128 -1.76 13.38 29.74
CA ASP A 128 -0.76 12.85 30.67
C ASP A 128 -1.33 11.68 31.49
N TYR A 129 -2.58 11.77 31.97
CA TYR A 129 -3.24 10.67 32.67
C TYR A 129 -3.55 9.47 31.75
N SER A 130 -3.83 9.68 30.45
CA SER A 130 -3.96 8.57 29.51
C SER A 130 -2.63 7.86 29.26
N VAL A 131 -1.53 8.62 29.24
CA VAL A 131 -0.18 8.08 29.07
C VAL A 131 0.25 7.37 30.35
N LEU A 132 -0.01 7.96 31.52
CA LEU A 132 0.29 7.39 32.83
C LEU A 132 -0.42 6.05 33.03
N LEU A 133 -1.67 5.94 32.57
CA LEU A 133 -2.43 4.69 32.59
C LEU A 133 -1.79 3.58 31.75
N LEU A 134 -1.03 3.94 30.72
CA LEU A 134 -0.32 3.01 29.86
C LEU A 134 1.12 2.76 30.33
N SER A 135 1.81 3.74 30.88
CA SER A 135 3.20 3.63 31.32
C SER A 135 3.33 2.99 32.71
N CYS A 136 2.44 3.35 33.64
CA CYS A 136 2.45 2.89 35.04
C CYS A 136 1.02 2.62 35.56
N PRO A 137 0.34 1.54 35.09
CA PRO A 137 -1.02 1.21 35.51
C PRO A 137 -1.18 1.01 37.03
N GLU A 138 -0.11 0.64 37.73
CA GLU A 138 -0.06 0.40 39.18
C GLU A 138 -0.53 1.61 39.99
N LEU A 139 -0.26 2.84 39.51
CA LEU A 139 -0.63 4.08 40.19
C LEU A 139 -2.15 4.29 40.33
N PHE A 140 -2.94 3.58 39.52
CA PHE A 140 -4.40 3.71 39.53
C PHE A 140 -5.08 2.67 40.45
N GLU A 141 -4.34 1.73 41.04
CA GLU A 141 -4.87 0.72 41.96
C GLU A 141 -6.09 -0.04 41.39
N LEU A 142 -6.06 -0.36 40.08
CA LEU A 142 -7.17 -1.00 39.37
C LEU A 142 -7.32 -2.50 39.73
N GLY A 143 -6.29 -3.10 40.32
CA GLY A 143 -6.21 -4.50 40.73
C GLY A 143 -4.76 -4.90 41.02
N ASP A 144 -4.56 -6.02 41.71
CA ASP A 144 -3.24 -6.61 41.97
C ASP A 144 -3.21 -8.07 41.48
N PRO A 145 -2.50 -8.39 40.37
CA PRO A 145 -1.72 -7.48 39.52
C PRO A 145 -2.61 -6.53 38.68
N PRO A 146 -2.05 -5.44 38.10
CA PRO A 146 -2.82 -4.52 37.27
C PRO A 146 -3.51 -5.21 36.08
N PRO A 147 -4.71 -4.78 35.67
CA PRO A 147 -5.51 -5.45 34.64
C PRO A 147 -5.06 -5.10 33.21
N TYR A 148 -3.83 -5.47 32.84
CA TYR A 148 -3.22 -5.17 31.54
C TYR A 148 -4.08 -5.61 30.34
N ALA A 149 -4.69 -6.79 30.40
CA ALA A 149 -5.53 -7.31 29.31
C ALA A 149 -6.78 -6.44 29.07
N MET A 150 -7.44 -6.00 30.15
CA MET A 150 -8.60 -5.12 30.07
C MET A 150 -8.22 -3.77 29.45
N LEU A 151 -7.09 -3.19 29.88
CA LEU A 151 -6.61 -1.91 29.35
C LEU A 151 -6.28 -2.01 27.85
N GLY A 152 -5.69 -3.12 27.42
CA GLY A 152 -5.41 -3.39 26.01
C GLY A 152 -6.68 -3.53 25.17
N GLU A 153 -7.71 -4.20 25.72
CA GLU A 153 -9.01 -4.29 25.07
C GLU A 153 -9.69 -2.92 24.97
N GLN A 154 -9.70 -2.14 26.05
CA GLN A 154 -10.25 -0.79 26.02
C GLN A 154 -9.50 0.14 25.06
N LEU A 155 -8.17 0.08 24.98
CA LEU A 155 -7.41 0.83 23.99
C LEU A 155 -7.81 0.44 22.57
N THR A 156 -7.98 -0.86 22.34
CA THR A 156 -8.37 -1.39 21.03
C THR A 156 -9.77 -0.92 20.62
N GLN A 157 -10.75 -1.01 21.53
CA GLN A 157 -12.10 -0.48 21.32
C GLN A 157 -12.09 1.04 21.09
N PHE A 158 -11.27 1.78 21.84
CA PHE A 158 -11.15 3.24 21.69
C PHE A 158 -10.70 3.66 20.29
N VAL A 159 -9.71 2.96 19.72
CA VAL A 159 -9.25 3.23 18.36
C VAL A 159 -10.33 2.86 17.33
N GLU A 160 -11.07 1.76 17.53
CA GLU A 160 -12.13 1.32 16.61
C GLU A 160 -13.36 2.22 16.59
N MET A 161 -13.77 2.74 17.74
CA MET A 161 -14.88 3.70 17.82
C MET A 161 -14.54 5.04 17.16
N GLY A 162 -13.25 5.27 16.85
CA GLY A 162 -12.71 6.51 16.35
C GLY A 162 -12.32 7.45 17.48
N CYS A 163 -11.08 7.91 17.45
CA CYS A 163 -10.55 8.84 18.44
C CYS A 163 -10.16 10.19 17.82
N PRO A 164 -10.26 11.31 18.58
CA PRO A 164 -9.84 12.62 18.09
C PRO A 164 -8.34 12.65 17.77
N LEU A 165 -7.99 13.05 16.55
CA LEU A 165 -6.60 13.06 16.06
C LEU A 165 -5.65 13.86 16.95
N SER A 166 -6.08 15.03 17.44
CA SER A 166 -5.26 15.91 18.28
C SER A 166 -4.95 15.31 19.66
N PHE A 167 -5.92 14.63 20.27
CA PHE A 167 -5.72 13.89 21.52
C PHE A 167 -4.77 12.70 21.29
N PHE A 168 -5.06 11.89 20.27
CA PHE A 168 -4.28 10.69 19.97
C PHE A 168 -2.83 11.00 19.60
N ALA A 169 -2.59 12.04 18.79
CA ALA A 169 -1.24 12.44 18.40
C ALA A 169 -0.42 12.87 19.63
N ARG A 170 -0.98 13.72 20.51
CA ARG A 170 -0.30 14.11 21.76
C ARG A 170 -0.02 12.91 22.66
N MET A 171 -0.98 12.00 22.81
CA MET A 171 -0.80 10.77 23.59
C MET A 171 0.35 9.91 23.05
N VAL A 172 0.40 9.69 21.73
CA VAL A 172 1.47 8.91 21.09
C VAL A 172 2.83 9.61 21.25
N ASP A 173 2.90 10.92 21.01
CA ASP A 173 4.15 11.69 21.12
C ASP A 173 4.70 11.65 22.56
N THR A 174 3.85 11.87 23.57
CA THR A 174 4.24 11.80 24.99
C THR A 174 4.67 10.38 25.39
N LEU A 175 3.97 9.34 24.90
CA LEU A 175 4.32 7.95 25.18
C LEU A 175 5.71 7.57 24.59
N VAL A 176 6.00 8.04 23.38
CA VAL A 176 7.32 7.85 22.73
C VAL A 176 8.41 8.60 23.49
N GLN A 177 8.14 9.83 23.92
CA GLN A 177 9.10 10.62 24.69
C GLN A 177 9.44 9.93 26.02
N GLN A 178 8.43 9.52 26.80
CA GLN A 178 8.66 8.82 28.07
C GLN A 178 9.40 7.50 27.88
N GLY A 179 9.06 6.72 26.85
CA GLY A 179 9.78 5.47 26.55
C GLY A 179 11.24 5.70 26.17
N THR A 180 11.55 6.83 25.53
CA THR A 180 12.94 7.21 25.22
C THR A 180 13.72 7.59 26.48
N GLU A 181 13.07 8.26 27.44
CA GLU A 181 13.67 8.68 28.71
C GLU A 181 13.90 7.50 29.67
N THR A 182 12.98 6.53 29.73
CA THR A 182 13.08 5.35 30.61
C THR A 182 13.80 4.16 29.97
N GLY A 183 13.92 4.14 28.64
CA GLY A 183 14.42 3.00 27.86
C GLY A 183 13.38 1.88 27.64
N GLU A 184 12.11 2.10 28.01
CA GLU A 184 11.03 1.14 27.80
C GLU A 184 10.24 1.39 26.51
N ASP A 185 9.85 0.33 25.79
CA ASP A 185 8.99 0.44 24.61
C ASP A 185 7.49 0.40 24.97
N PHE A 186 7.00 1.48 25.57
CA PHE A 186 5.57 1.62 25.90
C PHE A 186 4.68 1.59 24.66
N LEU A 187 5.11 2.21 23.55
CA LEU A 187 4.33 2.23 22.31
C LEU A 187 4.14 0.81 21.77
N GLY A 188 5.22 0.04 21.65
CA GLY A 188 5.18 -1.34 21.19
C GLY A 188 4.37 -2.26 22.09
N ARG A 189 4.49 -2.10 23.43
CA ARG A 189 3.75 -2.88 24.42
C ARG A 189 2.23 -2.84 24.21
N TRP A 190 1.69 -1.66 23.92
CA TRP A 190 0.24 -1.46 23.81
C TRP A 190 -0.27 -1.54 22.38
N PHE A 191 0.41 -0.90 21.43
CA PHE A 191 -0.10 -0.82 20.06
C PHE A 191 0.21 -2.07 19.24
N THR A 192 1.24 -2.87 19.55
CA THR A 192 1.50 -4.12 18.81
C THR A 192 0.34 -5.12 18.98
N PRO A 193 -0.14 -5.43 20.20
CA PRO A 193 -1.32 -6.27 20.38
C PRO A 193 -2.59 -5.67 19.75
N THR A 194 -2.79 -4.36 19.86
CA THR A 194 -3.94 -3.68 19.23
C THR A 194 -3.92 -3.84 17.71
N ILE A 195 -2.78 -3.59 17.05
CA ILE A 195 -2.64 -3.75 15.59
C ILE A 195 -2.91 -5.20 15.18
N LYS A 196 -2.37 -6.18 15.93
CA LYS A 196 -2.61 -7.62 15.67
C LYS A 196 -4.09 -7.98 15.81
N SER A 197 -4.73 -7.57 16.91
CA SER A 197 -6.16 -7.80 17.16
C SER A 197 -7.05 -7.18 16.08
N LEU A 198 -6.75 -5.96 15.63
CA LEU A 198 -7.48 -5.32 14.53
C LEU A 198 -7.30 -6.09 13.21
N SER A 199 -6.07 -6.50 12.90
CA SER A 199 -5.76 -7.27 11.69
C SER A 199 -6.45 -8.64 11.67
N GLU A 200 -6.51 -9.32 12.82
CA GLU A 200 -7.17 -10.61 12.99
C GLU A 200 -8.70 -10.53 12.83
N ARG A 201 -9.30 -9.38 13.14
CA ARG A 201 -10.74 -9.13 13.01
C ARG A 201 -11.19 -8.68 11.62
N LEU A 202 -10.27 -8.42 10.69
CA LEU A 202 -10.61 -8.13 9.30
C LEU A 202 -11.34 -9.32 8.65
N ASN A 203 -12.49 -9.05 8.04
CA ASN A 203 -13.21 -10.06 7.27
C ASN A 203 -12.71 -10.13 5.82
N LEU A 204 -11.83 -11.10 5.56
CA LEU A 204 -11.21 -11.30 4.24
C LEU A 204 -12.21 -11.73 3.14
N HIS A 205 -13.46 -12.04 3.49
CA HIS A 205 -14.49 -12.58 2.58
C HIS A 205 -15.64 -11.59 2.34
N SER A 206 -15.39 -10.28 2.46
CA SER A 206 -16.41 -9.25 2.29
C SER A 206 -15.91 -8.15 1.34
N MET A 207 -16.68 -7.85 0.28
CA MET A 207 -16.34 -6.73 -0.61
C MET A 207 -16.48 -5.35 0.05
N THR A 208 -17.16 -5.26 1.19
CA THR A 208 -17.45 -4.01 1.89
C THR A 208 -16.60 -3.79 3.15
N GLU A 209 -15.54 -4.59 3.34
CA GLU A 209 -14.67 -4.49 4.53
C GLU A 209 -14.01 -3.12 4.66
N TYR A 210 -13.90 -2.34 3.58
CA TYR A 210 -13.39 -0.97 3.66
C TYR A 210 -14.20 -0.01 4.54
N LYS A 211 -15.45 -0.38 4.86
CA LYS A 211 -16.33 0.34 5.79
C LYS A 211 -16.20 -0.16 7.24
N SER A 212 -15.43 -1.22 7.48
CA SER A 212 -15.33 -1.84 8.81
C SER A 212 -14.56 -0.94 9.79
N ALA A 213 -14.94 -1.01 11.07
CA ALA A 213 -14.23 -0.30 12.12
C ALA A 213 -12.75 -0.74 12.23
N PRO A 214 -12.40 -2.04 12.15
CA PRO A 214 -11.00 -2.47 12.18
C PRO A 214 -10.15 -1.88 11.06
N LEU A 215 -10.64 -1.83 9.81
CA LEU A 215 -9.85 -1.27 8.71
C LEU A 215 -9.66 0.25 8.87
N ASN A 216 -10.72 0.97 9.25
CA ASN A 216 -10.65 2.40 9.48
C ASN A 216 -9.71 2.75 10.65
N ALA A 217 -9.70 1.94 11.71
CA ALA A 217 -8.73 2.02 12.80
C ALA A 217 -7.29 1.84 12.30
N LEU A 218 -7.01 0.80 11.51
CA LEU A 218 -5.66 0.57 10.96
C LEU A 218 -5.21 1.71 10.03
N LYS A 219 -6.12 2.24 9.21
CA LYS A 219 -5.87 3.44 8.39
C LYS A 219 -5.51 4.64 9.26
N PHE A 220 -6.29 4.89 10.31
CA PHE A 220 -6.06 5.96 11.26
C PHE A 220 -4.72 5.82 11.98
N LEU A 221 -4.42 4.64 12.52
CA LEU A 221 -3.15 4.32 13.20
C LEU A 221 -1.95 4.57 12.28
N SER A 222 -2.03 4.13 11.02
CA SER A 222 -0.96 4.35 10.05
C SER A 222 -0.66 5.82 9.77
N SER A 223 -1.61 6.73 10.01
CA SER A 223 -1.39 8.17 9.77
C SER A 223 -0.40 8.79 10.75
N GLN A 224 -0.22 8.19 11.93
CA GLN A 224 0.76 8.62 12.92
C GLN A 224 2.12 7.98 12.65
N LYS A 225 3.15 8.80 12.45
CA LYS A 225 4.48 8.32 12.03
C LYS A 225 5.10 7.28 12.98
N ALA A 226 4.95 7.47 14.29
CA ALA A 226 5.48 6.54 15.29
C ALA A 226 4.77 5.18 15.22
N VAL A 227 3.44 5.18 15.10
CA VAL A 227 2.65 3.96 14.96
C VAL A 227 2.87 3.30 13.59
N ALA A 228 3.05 4.08 12.52
CA ALA A 228 3.40 3.55 11.20
C ALA A 228 4.76 2.81 11.22
N ARG A 229 5.74 3.30 11.99
CA ARG A 229 7.01 2.57 12.19
C ARG A 229 6.80 1.25 12.91
N LEU A 230 5.93 1.23 13.92
CA LEU A 230 5.56 0.03 14.65
C LEU A 230 4.80 -0.97 13.76
N MET A 231 3.84 -0.50 12.96
CA MET A 231 3.14 -1.33 11.96
C MET A 231 4.09 -1.93 10.92
N ALA A 232 5.25 -1.30 10.71
CA ALA A 232 6.34 -1.80 9.87
C ALA A 232 7.34 -2.70 10.61
N ASP A 233 7.05 -3.12 11.85
CA ASP A 233 7.88 -4.06 12.60
C ASP A 233 7.91 -5.45 11.92
N PRO A 234 9.06 -6.15 11.90
CA PRO A 234 9.16 -7.49 11.33
C PRO A 234 8.12 -8.48 11.89
N ALA A 235 7.79 -8.42 13.17
CA ALA A 235 6.80 -9.34 13.77
C ALA A 235 5.37 -9.13 13.24
N ILE A 236 5.10 -7.98 12.59
CA ILE A 236 3.79 -7.62 12.02
C ILE A 236 3.79 -7.78 10.49
N LEU A 237 4.83 -7.27 9.82
CA LEU A 237 4.94 -7.33 8.36
C LEU A 237 5.47 -8.67 7.85
N LEU A 238 6.46 -9.24 8.51
CA LEU A 238 7.20 -10.43 8.09
C LEU A 238 7.16 -11.47 9.21
N PRO A 239 5.96 -11.90 9.65
CA PRO A 239 5.84 -12.87 10.73
C PRO A 239 6.64 -14.13 10.43
N GLU A 240 7.13 -14.80 11.46
CA GLU A 240 7.95 -15.99 11.28
C GLU A 240 7.16 -17.06 10.52
N PHE A 241 7.68 -17.48 9.36
CA PHE A 241 7.05 -18.49 8.52
C PHE A 241 7.48 -19.88 8.97
N PRO A 242 6.58 -20.70 9.55
CA PRO A 242 6.89 -22.06 9.95
C PRO A 242 6.99 -22.94 8.69
N ARG A 243 8.20 -23.03 8.12
CA ARG A 243 8.44 -23.79 6.89
C ARG A 243 8.25 -25.29 7.15
N ARG A 244 7.14 -25.84 6.65
CA ARG A 244 6.81 -27.28 6.78
C ARG A 244 7.55 -28.16 5.77
N PHE A 245 7.76 -27.67 4.54
CA PHE A 245 8.52 -28.37 3.51
C PHE A 245 9.63 -27.50 2.93
N PRO A 246 10.78 -28.06 2.51
CA PRO A 246 11.92 -27.29 2.01
C PRO A 246 11.59 -26.36 0.84
N VAL A 247 10.66 -26.79 -0.03
CA VAL A 247 10.26 -26.10 -1.25
C VAL A 247 9.15 -25.06 -1.05
N THR A 248 8.42 -25.10 0.08
CA THR A 248 7.29 -24.20 0.32
C THR A 248 7.77 -22.77 0.56
N LYS A 249 7.16 -21.83 -0.17
CA LYS A 249 7.41 -20.40 -0.06
C LYS A 249 6.44 -19.75 0.95
N PRO A 250 6.72 -18.53 1.45
CA PRO A 250 5.88 -17.91 2.48
C PRO A 250 4.65 -17.17 1.95
N GLY A 251 4.44 -17.05 0.63
CA GLY A 251 3.43 -16.18 0.03
C GLY A 251 2.01 -16.37 0.58
N LEU A 252 1.48 -17.59 0.55
CA LEU A 252 0.15 -17.88 1.11
C LEU A 252 0.10 -17.61 2.63
N PHE A 253 1.17 -17.94 3.35
CA PHE A 253 1.24 -17.66 4.78
C PHE A 253 1.19 -16.16 5.07
N TYR A 254 1.91 -15.34 4.30
CA TYR A 254 1.86 -13.89 4.44
C TYR A 254 0.51 -13.31 4.04
N GLN A 255 -0.13 -13.81 2.99
CA GLN A 255 -1.51 -13.44 2.65
C GLN A 255 -2.47 -13.63 3.85
N GLU A 256 -2.33 -14.71 4.61
CA GLU A 256 -3.22 -15.02 5.74
C GLU A 256 -2.81 -14.39 7.10
N ASN A 257 -1.52 -14.16 7.32
CA ASN A 257 -0.98 -13.90 8.67
C ASN A 257 -0.17 -12.60 8.78
N SER A 258 0.26 -11.98 7.68
CA SER A 258 0.92 -10.67 7.73
C SER A 258 -0.11 -9.53 7.69
N LEU A 259 0.21 -8.39 8.29
CA LEU A 259 -0.67 -7.22 8.27
C LEU A 259 -1.03 -6.80 6.84
N LEU A 260 -0.04 -6.60 5.98
CA LEU A 260 -0.27 -6.21 4.58
C LEU A 260 -0.98 -7.30 3.79
N GLY A 261 -0.70 -8.57 4.08
CA GLY A 261 -1.39 -9.69 3.43
C GLY A 261 -2.89 -9.69 3.72
N ARG A 262 -3.26 -9.61 5.00
CA ARG A 262 -4.67 -9.58 5.41
C ARG A 262 -5.39 -8.34 4.91
N LEU A 263 -4.72 -7.18 4.94
CA LEU A 263 -5.27 -5.94 4.40
C LEU A 263 -5.53 -5.99 2.89
N LEU A 264 -4.85 -6.87 2.15
CA LEU A 264 -4.91 -6.94 0.68
C LEU A 264 -5.63 -8.20 0.15
N ALA A 265 -5.97 -9.14 1.03
CA ALA A 265 -6.59 -10.43 0.69
C ALA A 265 -8.04 -10.34 0.25
N GLN A 266 -8.70 -9.20 0.44
CA GLN A 266 -10.08 -9.02 0.03
C GLN A 266 -10.18 -8.98 -1.51
N THR A 267 -10.88 -9.95 -2.09
CA THR A 267 -11.02 -10.05 -3.55
C THR A 267 -12.24 -10.85 -3.95
N LEU A 268 -12.74 -10.57 -5.15
CA LEU A 268 -13.87 -11.26 -5.77
C LEU A 268 -13.48 -12.63 -6.36
N LEU A 269 -12.18 -12.82 -6.66
CA LEU A 269 -11.66 -13.97 -7.42
C LEU A 269 -11.25 -15.15 -6.55
N ASP A 270 -11.18 -14.97 -5.24
CA ASP A 270 -10.80 -16.05 -4.34
C ASP A 270 -12.04 -16.89 -4.01
N GLY A 271 -12.00 -18.15 -4.44
CA GLY A 271 -12.94 -19.18 -4.02
C GLY A 271 -12.73 -19.61 -2.56
N PRO A 272 -13.18 -20.81 -2.14
CA PRO A 272 -12.99 -21.33 -0.78
C PRO A 272 -11.53 -21.75 -0.47
N THR A 273 -10.54 -21.05 -1.01
CA THR A 273 -9.11 -21.34 -0.84
C THR A 273 -8.59 -21.00 0.56
N LEU A 274 -9.31 -20.15 1.31
CA LEU A 274 -8.93 -19.68 2.65
C LEU A 274 -9.46 -20.59 3.77
N LYS A 275 -8.75 -20.62 4.91
CA LYS A 275 -9.00 -21.52 6.07
C LYS A 275 -10.44 -21.60 6.59
N ASN A 276 -11.25 -20.56 6.37
CA ASN A 276 -12.65 -20.47 6.84
C ASN A 276 -13.65 -20.33 5.67
N GLY A 277 -13.29 -20.84 4.49
CA GLY A 277 -14.05 -20.68 3.26
C GLY A 277 -15.54 -20.99 3.43
N ARG A 278 -16.38 -20.05 2.98
CA ARG A 278 -17.82 -20.30 2.79
C ARG A 278 -18.00 -21.47 1.82
N GLN A 279 -19.15 -22.15 1.93
CA GLN A 279 -19.58 -23.13 0.91
C GLN A 279 -19.77 -22.49 -0.48
N GLU A 280 -19.96 -21.17 -0.56
CA GLU A 280 -20.22 -20.43 -1.79
C GLU A 280 -19.22 -19.26 -1.98
N SER A 281 -18.61 -19.18 -3.17
CA SER A 281 -17.69 -18.10 -3.54
C SER A 281 -18.40 -16.75 -3.70
N LEU A 282 -17.67 -15.64 -3.54
CA LEU A 282 -18.25 -14.31 -3.79
C LEU A 282 -18.68 -14.16 -5.26
N SER A 283 -17.93 -14.74 -6.20
CA SER A 283 -18.31 -14.80 -7.61
C SER A 283 -19.72 -15.37 -7.81
N MET A 284 -20.01 -16.52 -7.18
CA MET A 284 -21.31 -17.16 -7.26
C MET A 284 -22.41 -16.33 -6.61
N LYS A 285 -22.12 -15.76 -5.43
CA LYS A 285 -23.07 -14.88 -4.73
C LYS A 285 -23.55 -13.69 -5.58
N TYR A 286 -22.65 -13.08 -6.35
CA TYR A 286 -22.98 -11.89 -7.14
C TYR A 286 -23.49 -12.20 -8.56
N PHE A 287 -23.06 -13.31 -9.17
CA PHE A 287 -23.31 -13.55 -10.60
C PHE A 287 -24.03 -14.87 -10.94
N ALA A 288 -24.26 -15.79 -10.01
CA ALA A 288 -24.92 -17.06 -10.31
C ALA A 288 -26.47 -17.00 -10.31
N GLY A 289 -27.05 -15.95 -9.74
CA GLY A 289 -28.51 -15.80 -9.62
C GLY A 289 -29.20 -15.49 -10.96
N ASN A 290 -30.45 -15.91 -11.13
CA ASN A 290 -31.23 -15.62 -12.34
C ASN A 290 -31.39 -14.11 -12.64
N GLN A 291 -31.25 -13.24 -11.62
CA GLN A 291 -31.27 -11.78 -11.80
C GLN A 291 -30.05 -11.26 -12.57
N ALA A 292 -28.92 -11.97 -12.49
CA ALA A 292 -27.70 -11.72 -13.25
C ALA A 292 -27.84 -12.01 -14.75
N LEU A 293 -29.01 -12.47 -15.21
CA LEU A 293 -29.34 -12.57 -16.64
C LEU A 293 -29.75 -11.22 -17.25
N THR A 294 -30.07 -10.21 -16.43
CA THR A 294 -30.46 -8.88 -16.92
C THR A 294 -29.25 -7.95 -17.03
N THR A 295 -29.14 -7.26 -18.17
CA THR A 295 -28.06 -6.28 -18.44
C THR A 295 -27.97 -5.19 -17.38
N GLN A 296 -29.11 -4.67 -16.94
CA GLN A 296 -29.15 -3.57 -15.96
C GLN A 296 -28.63 -4.00 -14.57
N TYR A 297 -28.98 -5.20 -14.11
CA TYR A 297 -28.49 -5.74 -12.84
C TYR A 297 -26.98 -5.99 -12.89
N LEU A 298 -26.51 -6.64 -13.97
CA LEU A 298 -25.07 -6.89 -14.18
C LEU A 298 -24.28 -5.58 -14.16
N GLN A 299 -24.75 -4.56 -14.87
CA GLN A 299 -24.10 -3.26 -14.90
C GLN A 299 -24.00 -2.63 -13.50
N ALA A 300 -25.11 -2.55 -12.77
CA ALA A 300 -25.13 -1.98 -11.43
C ALA A 300 -24.22 -2.75 -10.45
N THR A 301 -24.21 -4.09 -10.57
CA THR A 301 -23.39 -4.98 -9.73
C THR A 301 -21.91 -4.78 -10.02
N VAL A 302 -21.50 -4.80 -11.29
CA VAL A 302 -20.10 -4.58 -11.70
C VAL A 302 -19.61 -3.19 -11.28
N GLN A 303 -20.43 -2.13 -11.47
CA GLN A 303 -20.06 -0.78 -11.05
C GLN A 303 -19.89 -0.67 -9.53
N THR A 304 -20.78 -1.28 -8.76
CA THR A 304 -20.71 -1.29 -7.28
C THR A 304 -19.46 -2.04 -6.81
N LEU A 305 -19.22 -3.24 -7.36
CA LEU A 305 -18.06 -4.06 -7.00
C LEU A 305 -16.73 -3.35 -7.34
N ARG A 306 -16.64 -2.71 -8.51
CA ARG A 306 -15.47 -1.91 -8.89
C ARG A 306 -15.23 -0.74 -7.93
N HIS A 307 -16.30 -0.02 -7.57
CA HIS A 307 -16.20 1.08 -6.60
C HIS A 307 -15.72 0.60 -5.23
N ASP A 308 -16.30 -0.49 -4.73
CA ASP A 308 -15.93 -1.08 -3.45
C ASP A 308 -14.48 -1.61 -3.45
N GLU A 309 -14.06 -2.29 -4.52
CA GLU A 309 -12.70 -2.77 -4.71
C GLU A 309 -11.69 -1.62 -4.78
N GLN A 310 -11.96 -0.58 -5.57
CA GLN A 310 -11.10 0.59 -5.67
C GLN A 310 -10.92 1.28 -4.31
N ASN A 311 -12.02 1.50 -3.56
CA ASN A 311 -11.93 2.13 -2.24
C ASN A 311 -11.05 1.32 -1.28
N HIS A 312 -11.19 -0.01 -1.30
CA HIS A 312 -10.37 -0.90 -0.48
C HIS A 312 -8.88 -0.80 -0.86
N GLN A 313 -8.59 -0.93 -2.16
CA GLN A 313 -7.24 -0.85 -2.72
C GLN A 313 -6.57 0.52 -2.44
N GLU A 314 -7.32 1.62 -2.50
CA GLU A 314 -6.84 2.96 -2.16
C GLU A 314 -6.51 3.11 -0.66
N VAL A 315 -7.34 2.56 0.23
CA VAL A 315 -7.05 2.53 1.67
C VAL A 315 -5.77 1.74 1.95
N PHE A 316 -5.62 0.57 1.34
CA PHE A 316 -4.39 -0.22 1.43
C PHE A 316 -3.17 0.57 0.99
N LEU A 317 -3.23 1.18 -0.21
CA LEU A 317 -2.11 1.95 -0.75
C LEU A 317 -1.76 3.16 0.13
N GLN A 318 -2.75 3.80 0.73
CA GLN A 318 -2.51 4.88 1.69
C GLN A 318 -1.77 4.40 2.93
N ILE A 319 -2.15 3.24 3.49
CA ILE A 319 -1.44 2.62 4.62
C ILE A 319 0.01 2.35 4.23
N VAL A 320 0.26 1.68 3.10
CA VAL A 320 1.62 1.38 2.62
C VAL A 320 2.44 2.66 2.42
N LYS A 321 1.86 3.70 1.80
CA LYS A 321 2.51 5.02 1.65
C LYS A 321 2.86 5.64 3.00
N ASN A 322 2.02 5.47 4.02
CA ASN A 322 2.31 5.94 5.37
C ASN A 322 3.47 5.16 6.03
N LEU A 323 3.51 3.83 5.89
CA LEU A 323 4.64 3.00 6.36
C LEU A 323 5.96 3.46 5.72
N CYS A 324 5.96 3.70 4.40
CA CYS A 324 7.12 4.18 3.66
C CYS A 324 7.60 5.60 4.09
N ARG A 325 6.70 6.42 4.65
CA ARG A 325 7.04 7.73 5.24
C ARG A 325 7.62 7.60 6.66
N GLY A 326 7.57 6.42 7.27
CA GLY A 326 8.14 6.14 8.60
C GLY A 326 9.66 6.28 8.64
N GLY A 327 10.37 5.84 7.60
CA GLY A 327 11.84 5.87 7.51
C GLY A 327 12.38 4.97 6.40
N SER A 328 13.70 4.95 6.21
CA SER A 328 14.38 4.03 5.27
C SER A 328 14.11 2.57 5.63
N ASP A 329 14.25 2.20 6.90
CA ASP A 329 14.05 0.81 7.35
C ASP A 329 12.62 0.32 7.09
N CYS A 330 11.62 1.18 7.32
CA CYS A 330 10.23 0.86 7.01
C CYS A 330 10.04 0.63 5.50
N ARG A 331 10.66 1.46 4.63
CA ARG A 331 10.63 1.25 3.18
C ARG A 331 11.25 -0.09 2.81
N HIS A 332 12.45 -0.39 3.31
CA HIS A 332 13.13 -1.65 3.01
C HIS A 332 12.30 -2.87 3.42
N ARG A 333 11.62 -2.83 4.57
CA ARG A 333 10.72 -3.92 5.00
C ARG A 333 9.48 -4.05 4.13
N VAL A 334 8.89 -2.94 3.67
CA VAL A 334 7.79 -2.98 2.70
C VAL A 334 8.25 -3.59 1.38
N VAL A 335 9.41 -3.17 0.86
CA VAL A 335 10.00 -3.72 -0.37
C VAL A 335 10.32 -5.21 -0.20
N GLN A 336 10.87 -5.60 0.96
CA GLN A 336 11.13 -7.00 1.31
C GLN A 336 9.84 -7.83 1.34
N TRP A 337 8.76 -7.31 1.94
CA TRP A 337 7.47 -7.99 1.94
C TRP A 337 6.96 -8.26 0.52
N TYR A 338 6.98 -7.24 -0.35
CA TYR A 338 6.65 -7.43 -1.77
C TYR A 338 7.59 -8.43 -2.45
N GLY A 339 8.90 -8.37 -2.18
CA GLY A 339 9.88 -9.32 -2.71
C GLY A 339 9.55 -10.77 -2.37
N GLN A 340 9.15 -11.05 -1.12
CA GLN A 340 8.71 -12.38 -0.68
C GLN A 340 7.41 -12.83 -1.35
N ILE A 341 6.44 -11.92 -1.53
CA ILE A 341 5.21 -12.21 -2.28
C ILE A 341 5.52 -12.55 -3.75
N LEU A 342 6.36 -11.75 -4.42
CA LEU A 342 6.78 -12.00 -5.79
C LEU A 342 7.56 -13.31 -5.91
N GLY A 343 8.53 -13.53 -5.03
CA GLY A 343 9.36 -14.74 -4.99
C GLY A 343 8.56 -16.03 -4.73
N SER A 344 7.41 -15.92 -4.07
CA SER A 344 6.50 -17.05 -3.86
C SER A 344 5.73 -17.45 -5.11
N ASN A 345 5.65 -16.57 -6.11
CA ASN A 345 4.90 -16.80 -7.36
C ASN A 345 5.82 -17.08 -8.57
N GLU A 346 7.14 -17.08 -8.40
CA GLU A 346 8.10 -17.37 -9.49
C GLU A 346 7.88 -18.75 -10.11
N LEU A 347 7.54 -19.76 -9.30
CA LEU A 347 7.24 -21.11 -9.80
C LEU A 347 5.97 -21.14 -10.66
N ARG A 348 4.93 -20.40 -10.27
CA ARG A 348 3.70 -20.25 -11.07
C ARG A 348 4.01 -19.66 -12.44
N ALA A 349 4.85 -18.63 -12.49
CA ALA A 349 5.25 -18.00 -13.74
C ALA A 349 5.95 -18.99 -14.68
N LYS A 350 6.90 -19.79 -14.15
CA LYS A 350 7.61 -20.83 -14.90
C LYS A 350 6.67 -21.92 -15.38
N MET A 351 5.77 -22.41 -14.53
CA MET A 351 4.77 -23.42 -14.89
C MET A 351 3.81 -22.89 -15.95
N SER A 352 3.29 -21.68 -15.80
CA SER A 352 2.42 -21.04 -16.79
C SER A 352 3.10 -20.89 -18.15
N HIS A 353 4.39 -20.55 -18.18
CA HIS A 353 5.18 -20.51 -19.41
C HIS A 353 5.34 -21.91 -20.03
N MET A 354 5.63 -22.94 -19.22
CA MET A 354 5.71 -24.33 -19.68
C MET A 354 4.39 -24.82 -20.27
N LEU A 355 3.26 -24.58 -19.59
CA LEU A 355 1.91 -24.96 -20.04
C LEU A 355 1.57 -24.34 -21.40
N ARG A 356 1.99 -23.09 -21.63
CA ARG A 356 1.85 -22.44 -22.94
C ARG A 356 2.63 -23.19 -24.02
N MET A 357 3.86 -23.64 -23.73
CA MET A 357 4.70 -24.36 -24.69
C MET A 357 4.19 -25.79 -24.96
N THR A 358 3.61 -26.45 -23.97
CA THR A 358 3.04 -27.81 -24.10
C THR A 358 1.59 -27.82 -24.58
N GLN A 359 1.00 -26.66 -24.88
CA GLN A 359 -0.39 -26.49 -25.27
C GLN A 359 -1.40 -27.11 -24.28
N GLN A 360 -1.04 -27.21 -23.00
CA GLN A 360 -1.97 -27.66 -21.96
C GLN A 360 -2.93 -26.52 -21.60
N GLN A 361 -4.24 -26.79 -21.70
CA GLN A 361 -5.30 -25.77 -21.65
C GLN A 361 -6.11 -25.78 -20.34
N ALA A 362 -5.73 -26.58 -19.34
CA ALA A 362 -6.48 -26.66 -18.10
C ALA A 362 -6.28 -25.42 -17.23
N ALA A 363 -7.39 -24.77 -16.84
CA ALA A 363 -7.40 -23.69 -15.87
C ALA A 363 -7.13 -24.25 -14.46
N GLU A 364 -6.07 -23.79 -13.82
CA GLU A 364 -5.63 -24.28 -12.51
C GLU A 364 -6.62 -23.91 -11.40
N SER A 365 -7.23 -22.72 -11.46
CA SER A 365 -8.13 -22.21 -10.42
C SER A 365 -9.46 -22.96 -10.37
N LEU A 366 -9.81 -23.67 -11.46
CA LEU A 366 -11.01 -24.51 -11.53
C LEU A 366 -10.77 -25.93 -11.02
N ASP A 367 -9.51 -26.31 -10.73
CA ASP A 367 -9.16 -27.62 -10.19
C ASP A 367 -9.54 -27.71 -8.70
N PRO A 368 -10.32 -28.73 -8.26
CA PRO A 368 -10.61 -28.96 -6.85
C PRO A 368 -9.37 -29.05 -5.94
N MET A 369 -8.23 -29.49 -6.47
CA MET A 369 -6.95 -29.60 -5.76
C MET A 369 -6.15 -28.29 -5.71
N HIS A 370 -6.61 -27.23 -6.37
CA HIS A 370 -5.89 -25.95 -6.43
C HIS A 370 -5.54 -25.40 -5.04
N SER A 371 -6.49 -25.41 -4.10
CA SER A 371 -6.26 -24.94 -2.71
C SER A 371 -5.15 -25.72 -2.01
N MET A 372 -5.05 -27.03 -2.26
CA MET A 372 -3.97 -27.86 -1.73
C MET A 372 -2.62 -27.50 -2.37
N LEU A 373 -2.59 -27.28 -3.69
CA LEU A 373 -1.37 -26.89 -4.41
C LEU A 373 -0.84 -25.54 -3.94
N LEU A 374 -1.73 -24.55 -3.74
CA LEU A 374 -1.35 -23.25 -3.16
C LEU A 374 -0.67 -23.41 -1.80
N LYS A 375 -1.20 -24.28 -0.93
CA LYS A 375 -0.65 -24.54 0.41
C LYS A 375 0.69 -25.26 0.38
N VAL A 376 0.84 -26.27 -0.49
CA VAL A 376 2.09 -27.04 -0.62
C VAL A 376 3.21 -26.19 -1.21
N GLN A 377 2.91 -25.42 -2.25
CA GLN A 377 3.90 -24.58 -2.93
C GLN A 377 4.12 -23.24 -2.22
N GLY A 378 3.15 -22.79 -1.44
CA GLY A 378 3.19 -21.50 -0.75
C GLY A 378 2.89 -20.31 -1.65
N GLN A 379 2.20 -20.54 -2.78
CA GLN A 379 1.81 -19.50 -3.71
C GLN A 379 0.57 -18.75 -3.22
N THR A 380 0.47 -17.46 -3.56
CA THR A 380 -0.71 -16.65 -3.21
C THR A 380 -1.88 -16.94 -4.12
N SER A 381 -3.12 -16.69 -3.70
CA SER A 381 -4.29 -16.84 -4.58
C SER A 381 -4.25 -15.88 -5.77
N TYR A 382 -5.00 -16.18 -6.84
CA TYR A 382 -5.06 -15.33 -8.04
C TYR A 382 -5.65 -13.94 -7.73
N GLY A 383 -6.67 -13.83 -6.87
CA GLY A 383 -7.24 -12.55 -6.48
C GLY A 383 -6.27 -11.69 -5.67
N PHE A 384 -5.60 -12.28 -4.68
CA PHE A 384 -4.52 -11.60 -3.95
C PHE A 384 -3.39 -11.16 -4.87
N THR A 385 -3.02 -12.01 -5.83
CA THR A 385 -1.96 -11.74 -6.82
C THR A 385 -2.28 -10.49 -7.65
N LEU A 386 -3.53 -10.31 -8.09
CA LEU A 386 -3.95 -9.10 -8.81
C LEU A 386 -4.00 -7.86 -7.90
N ASN A 387 -4.44 -7.99 -6.65
CA ASN A 387 -4.41 -6.88 -5.69
C ASN A 387 -2.96 -6.44 -5.37
N ALA A 388 -2.05 -7.40 -5.18
CA ALA A 388 -0.62 -7.15 -5.01
C ALA A 388 -0.04 -6.41 -6.22
N PHE A 389 -0.37 -6.87 -7.43
CA PHE A 389 0.03 -6.18 -8.67
C PHE A 389 -0.52 -4.76 -8.74
N TRP A 390 -1.84 -4.57 -8.52
CA TRP A 390 -2.46 -3.24 -8.50
C TRP A 390 -1.76 -2.30 -7.52
N SER A 391 -1.43 -2.79 -6.32
CA SER A 391 -0.78 -1.95 -5.30
C SER A 391 0.64 -1.54 -5.69
N LEU A 392 1.40 -2.41 -6.35
CA LEU A 392 2.71 -2.08 -6.91
C LEU A 392 2.59 -1.04 -8.03
N LEU A 393 1.56 -1.14 -8.88
CA LEU A 393 1.28 -0.10 -9.88
C LEU A 393 0.96 1.25 -9.21
N GLY A 394 0.18 1.25 -8.13
CA GLY A 394 -0.12 2.46 -7.35
C GLY A 394 1.09 3.05 -6.62
N LEU A 395 2.10 2.24 -6.28
CA LEU A 395 3.39 2.71 -5.76
C LEU A 395 4.28 3.26 -6.88
N ALA A 396 4.17 2.74 -8.10
CA ALA A 396 4.89 3.22 -9.28
C ALA A 396 4.28 4.48 -9.89
N GLU A 397 2.98 4.74 -9.70
CA GLU A 397 2.24 5.90 -10.24
C GLU A 397 2.93 7.27 -10.05
N PRO A 398 3.60 7.57 -8.91
CA PRO A 398 4.32 8.84 -8.74
C PRO A 398 5.59 8.97 -9.60
N ILE A 399 6.08 7.89 -10.22
CA ILE A 399 7.26 7.91 -11.09
C ILE A 399 6.85 8.55 -12.41
N LYS A 400 7.26 9.80 -12.61
CA LYS A 400 6.93 10.54 -13.83
C LYS A 400 7.96 10.29 -14.92
N MET A 401 7.52 10.45 -16.17
CA MET A 401 8.35 10.28 -17.37
C MET A 401 9.60 11.17 -17.40
N ASP A 402 9.53 12.38 -16.82
CA ASP A 402 10.67 13.30 -16.69
C ASP A 402 11.74 12.80 -15.70
N LYS A 403 11.40 11.84 -14.84
CA LYS A 403 12.31 11.26 -13.84
C LYS A 403 12.86 9.89 -14.25
N LEU A 404 12.73 9.49 -15.51
CA LEU A 404 13.26 8.20 -15.98
C LEU A 404 14.79 8.11 -15.83
N SER A 405 15.50 9.22 -15.92
CA SER A 405 16.95 9.29 -15.73
C SER A 405 17.39 8.97 -14.29
N ASP A 406 16.49 9.09 -13.31
CA ASP A 406 16.76 8.76 -11.91
C ASP A 406 16.69 7.25 -11.63
N LEU A 407 16.14 6.46 -12.55
CA LEU A 407 15.96 5.02 -12.41
C LEU A 407 17.26 4.28 -12.77
N CYS A 408 17.68 3.36 -11.90
CA CYS A 408 18.94 2.64 -12.07
C CYS A 408 18.84 1.51 -13.13
N TYR A 409 19.55 1.66 -14.26
CA TYR A 409 19.75 0.62 -15.28
C TYR A 409 20.54 -0.60 -14.77
N PHE A 410 21.45 -0.36 -13.83
CA PHE A 410 22.42 -1.37 -13.38
C PHE A 410 21.96 -2.12 -12.13
N PHE A 411 20.68 -2.00 -11.76
CA PHE A 411 20.15 -2.60 -10.54
C PHE A 411 20.34 -4.12 -10.51
N CYS A 412 20.26 -4.79 -11.68
CA CYS A 412 20.42 -6.23 -11.80
C CYS A 412 21.87 -6.75 -11.79
N LEU A 413 22.87 -5.85 -11.77
CA LEU A 413 24.27 -6.19 -11.53
C LEU A 413 24.63 -6.07 -10.04
N ARG A 414 23.69 -5.60 -9.21
CA ARG A 414 23.92 -5.45 -7.78
C ARG A 414 23.84 -6.80 -7.07
N GLY A 415 24.77 -7.00 -6.13
CA GLY A 415 24.84 -8.20 -5.32
C GLY A 415 24.31 -8.04 -3.90
N ASP A 416 23.73 -6.90 -3.53
CA ASP A 416 23.24 -6.65 -2.17
C ASP A 416 21.92 -7.39 -1.86
N ALA A 417 21.58 -7.47 -0.57
CA ALA A 417 20.41 -8.22 -0.11
C ALA A 417 19.10 -7.65 -0.67
N MET A 418 18.98 -6.32 -0.78
CA MET A 418 17.77 -5.66 -1.27
C MET A 418 17.57 -5.96 -2.75
N ALA A 419 18.63 -5.85 -3.56
CA ALA A 419 18.59 -6.18 -4.99
C ALA A 419 18.20 -7.64 -5.23
N ARG A 420 18.75 -8.59 -4.45
CA ARG A 420 18.40 -10.01 -4.53
C ARG A 420 16.91 -10.25 -4.23
N GLU A 421 16.39 -9.54 -3.24
CA GLU A 421 14.99 -9.65 -2.83
C GLU A 421 14.04 -9.10 -3.91
N VAL A 422 14.35 -7.91 -4.45
CA VAL A 422 13.57 -7.26 -5.52
C VAL A 422 13.57 -8.09 -6.79
N LEU A 423 14.74 -8.59 -7.22
CA LEU A 423 14.90 -9.25 -8.51
C LEU A 423 14.53 -10.73 -8.46
N GLY A 424 14.87 -11.44 -7.39
CA GLY A 424 14.73 -12.90 -7.29
C GLY A 424 15.27 -13.62 -8.53
N ASP A 425 14.44 -14.41 -9.19
CA ASP A 425 14.85 -15.16 -10.39
C ASP A 425 15.24 -14.28 -11.59
N LEU A 426 14.74 -13.05 -11.69
CA LEU A 426 15.13 -12.11 -12.77
C LEU A 426 16.63 -11.77 -12.74
N ALA A 427 17.28 -11.89 -11.58
CA ALA A 427 18.72 -11.68 -11.46
C ALA A 427 19.54 -12.79 -12.17
N LYS A 428 18.96 -13.99 -12.30
CA LYS A 428 19.61 -15.18 -12.88
C LYS A 428 19.49 -15.25 -14.39
N ASP A 429 18.63 -14.43 -14.99
CA ASP A 429 18.44 -14.41 -16.43
C ASP A 429 19.71 -13.90 -17.14
N ALA A 430 19.90 -14.42 -18.35
CA ALA A 430 20.90 -13.90 -19.28
C ALA A 430 20.69 -12.39 -19.50
N LYS A 431 21.76 -11.67 -19.81
CA LYS A 431 21.67 -10.24 -20.10
C LYS A 431 21.46 -10.01 -21.60
N LEU A 432 20.95 -8.84 -21.98
CA LEU A 432 20.70 -8.49 -23.38
C LEU A 432 22.00 -8.24 -24.17
N GLY A 433 23.08 -7.80 -23.52
CA GLY A 433 24.38 -7.63 -24.15
C GLY A 433 25.08 -8.97 -24.42
N ASN A 434 25.97 -9.01 -25.42
CA ASN A 434 26.94 -10.10 -25.51
C ASN A 434 27.95 -10.03 -24.35
N GLU A 435 28.71 -11.10 -24.14
CA GLU A 435 29.68 -11.22 -23.05
C GLU A 435 30.63 -10.01 -22.94
N ALA A 436 31.15 -9.53 -24.08
CA ALA A 436 31.99 -8.34 -24.12
C ALA A 436 31.28 -7.06 -23.64
N SER A 437 30.03 -6.83 -24.07
CA SER A 437 29.25 -5.65 -23.65
C SER A 437 28.83 -5.73 -22.19
N VAL A 438 28.53 -6.93 -21.68
CA VAL A 438 28.22 -7.14 -20.25
C VAL A 438 29.47 -6.88 -19.40
N SER A 439 30.63 -7.39 -19.80
CA SER A 439 31.90 -7.10 -19.13
C SER A 439 32.24 -5.60 -19.15
N ALA A 440 31.97 -4.92 -20.28
CA ALA A 440 32.11 -3.47 -20.35
C ALA A 440 31.16 -2.73 -19.39
N ALA A 441 29.92 -3.21 -19.24
CA ALA A 441 28.96 -2.65 -18.30
C ALA A 441 29.41 -2.80 -16.84
N GLU A 442 29.95 -3.96 -16.46
CA GLU A 442 30.52 -4.19 -15.13
C GLU A 442 31.70 -3.26 -14.84
N LYS A 443 32.62 -3.10 -15.81
CA LYS A 443 33.75 -2.17 -15.69
C LYS A 443 33.28 -0.72 -15.54
N PHE A 444 32.29 -0.29 -16.34
CA PHE A 444 31.67 1.02 -16.22
C PHE A 444 31.09 1.25 -14.83
N CYS A 445 30.32 0.27 -14.33
CA CYS A 445 29.70 0.32 -13.02
C CYS A 445 30.72 0.42 -11.87
N ASN A 446 31.81 -0.35 -11.96
CA ASN A 446 32.89 -0.32 -10.99
C ASN A 446 33.64 1.02 -10.99
N ALA A 447 33.95 1.55 -12.18
CA ALA A 447 34.62 2.85 -12.32
C ALA A 447 33.77 4.03 -11.80
N LYS A 448 32.44 3.97 -12.00
CA LYS A 448 31.50 5.00 -11.55
C LYS A 448 30.95 4.78 -10.13
N GLY A 449 31.28 3.66 -9.48
CA GLY A 449 30.81 3.33 -8.13
C GLY A 449 29.30 3.09 -8.00
N VAL A 450 28.58 2.87 -9.10
CA VAL A 450 27.10 2.83 -9.14
C VAL A 450 26.52 1.68 -8.32
N LEU A 451 27.23 0.54 -8.25
CA LEU A 451 26.80 -0.64 -7.50
C LEU A 451 26.98 -0.49 -5.99
N LYS A 452 27.81 0.46 -5.54
CA LYS A 452 28.06 0.74 -4.11
C LYS A 452 27.12 1.81 -3.56
N ALA A 453 26.51 2.63 -4.42
CA ALA A 453 25.56 3.65 -4.01
C ALA A 453 24.31 3.03 -3.37
N GLU A 454 23.70 3.75 -2.43
CA GLU A 454 22.39 3.40 -1.86
C GLU A 454 21.31 3.45 -2.94
N THR A 455 20.38 2.50 -2.91
CA THR A 455 19.30 2.41 -3.88
C THR A 455 18.23 3.45 -3.60
N LYS A 456 17.79 4.15 -4.65
CA LYS A 456 16.65 5.07 -4.55
C LYS A 456 15.37 4.23 -4.51
N PHE A 457 14.47 4.52 -3.56
CA PHE A 457 13.18 3.83 -3.44
C PHE A 457 12.36 3.77 -4.74
N PRO A 458 12.27 4.84 -5.58
CA PRO A 458 11.62 4.73 -6.90
C PRO A 458 12.22 3.66 -7.82
N SER A 459 13.53 3.43 -7.78
CA SER A 459 14.16 2.35 -8.55
C SER A 459 13.75 0.98 -8.04
N GLU A 460 13.71 0.78 -6.71
CA GLU A 460 13.28 -0.48 -6.11
C GLU A 460 11.83 -0.81 -6.47
N VAL A 461 10.93 0.17 -6.36
CA VAL A 461 9.52 0.04 -6.73
C VAL A 461 9.36 -0.25 -8.23
N PHE A 462 10.10 0.45 -9.09
CA PHE A 462 10.07 0.23 -10.53
C PHE A 462 10.47 -1.21 -10.89
N TRP A 463 11.58 -1.71 -10.33
CA TRP A 463 12.03 -3.08 -10.57
C TRP A 463 11.09 -4.14 -9.97
N LEU A 464 10.50 -3.90 -8.79
CA LEU A 464 9.44 -4.75 -8.24
C LEU A 464 8.23 -4.80 -9.18
N ALA A 465 7.79 -3.65 -9.70
CA ALA A 465 6.65 -3.57 -10.59
C ALA A 465 6.90 -4.30 -11.93
N LEU A 466 8.10 -4.17 -12.51
CA LEU A 466 8.51 -4.92 -13.69
C LEU A 466 8.54 -6.44 -13.43
N LYS A 467 9.12 -6.87 -12.30
CA LYS A 467 9.07 -8.29 -11.90
C LYS A 467 7.63 -8.77 -11.71
N ALA A 468 6.76 -7.94 -11.14
CA ALA A 468 5.36 -8.27 -10.91
C ALA A 468 4.58 -8.48 -12.22
N VAL A 469 4.95 -7.82 -13.32
CA VAL A 469 4.40 -8.12 -14.66
C VAL A 469 4.64 -9.60 -15.00
N ARG A 470 5.87 -10.08 -14.82
CA ARG A 470 6.25 -11.48 -15.09
C ARG A 470 5.55 -12.48 -14.17
N VAL A 471 5.60 -12.24 -12.86
CA VAL A 471 5.26 -13.29 -11.88
C VAL A 471 3.84 -13.19 -11.32
N LEU A 472 3.18 -12.05 -11.47
CA LEU A 472 1.79 -11.85 -11.04
C LEU A 472 0.86 -11.68 -12.23
N PHE A 473 1.05 -10.62 -13.02
CA PHE A 473 0.11 -10.24 -14.09
C PHE A 473 0.03 -11.27 -15.22
N ASN A 474 1.15 -11.61 -15.85
CA ASN A 474 1.18 -12.52 -17.00
C ASN A 474 0.56 -13.90 -16.67
N PRO A 475 0.85 -14.54 -15.51
CA PRO A 475 0.20 -15.79 -15.12
C PRO A 475 -1.30 -15.62 -14.86
N CYS A 476 -1.75 -14.54 -14.22
CA CYS A 476 -3.17 -14.26 -14.04
C CYS A 476 -3.90 -14.12 -15.38
N MET A 477 -3.31 -13.42 -16.35
CA MET A 477 -3.91 -13.27 -17.67
C MET A 477 -3.97 -14.60 -18.42
N ALA A 478 -2.91 -15.41 -18.33
CA ALA A 478 -2.87 -16.74 -18.91
C ALA A 478 -3.97 -17.64 -18.31
N GLU A 479 -4.17 -17.59 -16.99
CA GLU A 479 -5.24 -18.32 -16.32
C GLU A 479 -6.62 -17.86 -16.79
N PHE A 480 -6.87 -16.56 -16.86
CA PHE A 480 -8.12 -16.04 -17.38
C PHE A 480 -8.39 -16.47 -18.84
N THR A 481 -7.36 -16.50 -19.69
CA THR A 481 -7.48 -17.06 -21.05
C THR A 481 -7.88 -18.53 -21.04
N ARG A 482 -7.33 -19.36 -20.14
CA ARG A 482 -7.72 -20.78 -20.01
C ARG A 482 -9.17 -20.94 -19.55
N ILE A 483 -9.64 -20.09 -18.64
CA ILE A 483 -11.05 -20.06 -18.20
C ILE A 483 -11.97 -19.75 -19.39
N LEU A 484 -11.63 -18.75 -20.21
CA LEU A 484 -12.39 -18.42 -21.42
C LEU A 484 -12.40 -19.58 -22.43
N GLN A 485 -11.27 -20.27 -22.63
CA GLN A 485 -11.17 -21.43 -23.52
C GLN A 485 -12.02 -22.60 -23.01
N LYS A 486 -12.01 -22.89 -21.71
CA LYS A 486 -12.86 -23.91 -21.10
C LYS A 486 -14.35 -23.56 -21.26
N PHE A 487 -14.73 -22.30 -21.07
CA PHE A 487 -16.08 -21.84 -21.33
C PHE A 487 -16.48 -22.03 -22.80
N GLN A 488 -15.63 -21.64 -23.75
CA GLN A 488 -15.89 -21.85 -25.18
C GLN A 488 -16.09 -23.33 -25.50
N SER A 489 -15.22 -24.21 -24.97
CA SER A 489 -15.36 -25.66 -25.15
C SER A 489 -16.67 -26.21 -24.60
N VAL A 490 -17.12 -25.74 -23.43
CA VAL A 490 -18.39 -26.17 -22.82
C VAL A 490 -19.59 -25.63 -23.62
N HIS A 491 -19.49 -24.41 -24.13
CA HIS A 491 -20.49 -23.80 -24.99
C HIS A 491 -20.64 -24.54 -26.32
N ASP A 492 -19.52 -24.86 -26.98
CA ASP A 492 -19.50 -25.58 -28.27
C ASP A 492 -20.03 -27.01 -28.14
N GLN A 493 -19.93 -27.62 -26.95
CA GLN A 493 -20.53 -28.92 -26.63
C GLN A 493 -22.07 -28.86 -26.43
N GLY A 494 -22.68 -27.68 -26.53
CA GLY A 494 -24.12 -27.49 -26.39
C GLY A 494 -24.63 -27.56 -24.94
N ALA A 495 -23.77 -27.29 -23.96
CA ALA A 495 -24.17 -27.29 -22.55
C ALA A 495 -25.28 -26.26 -22.30
N SER A 496 -26.29 -26.65 -21.53
CA SER A 496 -27.41 -25.75 -21.19
C SER A 496 -26.89 -24.53 -20.39
N PRO A 497 -27.34 -23.30 -20.73
CA PRO A 497 -27.08 -22.10 -19.93
C PRO A 497 -27.62 -22.17 -18.49
N THR A 498 -28.51 -23.13 -18.20
CA THR A 498 -29.04 -23.38 -16.86
C THR A 498 -28.22 -24.40 -16.06
N SER A 499 -27.23 -25.05 -16.68
CA SER A 499 -26.40 -26.04 -16.00
C SER A 499 -25.52 -25.38 -14.92
N PRO A 500 -25.25 -26.07 -13.79
CA PRO A 500 -24.39 -25.55 -12.73
C PRO A 500 -22.98 -25.19 -13.21
N GLU A 501 -22.36 -26.02 -14.06
CA GLU A 501 -21.02 -25.77 -14.61
C GLU A 501 -20.99 -24.51 -15.49
N TYR A 502 -21.99 -24.33 -16.37
CA TYR A 502 -22.07 -23.15 -17.22
C TYR A 502 -22.26 -21.86 -16.40
N ARG A 503 -23.15 -21.90 -15.41
CA ARG A 503 -23.39 -20.75 -14.51
C ARG A 503 -22.16 -20.39 -13.69
N PHE A 504 -21.44 -21.40 -13.20
CA PHE A 504 -20.19 -21.22 -12.49
C PHE A 504 -19.12 -20.55 -13.37
N LEU A 505 -18.90 -21.05 -14.59
CA LEU A 505 -17.94 -20.46 -15.52
C LEU A 505 -18.29 -19.02 -15.90
N VAL A 506 -19.58 -18.72 -16.10
CA VAL A 506 -20.04 -17.34 -16.36
C VAL A 506 -19.77 -16.44 -15.15
N ALA A 507 -20.06 -16.90 -13.94
CA ALA A 507 -19.81 -16.14 -12.71
C ALA A 507 -18.31 -15.85 -12.51
N GLU A 508 -17.45 -16.83 -12.79
CA GLU A 508 -15.99 -16.65 -12.77
C GLU A 508 -15.56 -15.62 -13.83
N ILE A 509 -16.01 -15.76 -15.08
CA ILE A 509 -15.66 -14.82 -16.16
C ILE A 509 -16.07 -13.39 -15.81
N LEU A 510 -17.29 -13.19 -15.30
CA LEU A 510 -17.78 -11.86 -14.89
C LEU A 510 -16.97 -11.29 -13.72
N SER A 511 -16.53 -12.14 -12.80
CA SER A 511 -15.68 -11.73 -11.67
C SER A 511 -14.32 -11.26 -12.15
N TRP A 512 -13.63 -12.05 -12.99
CA TRP A 512 -12.36 -11.69 -13.59
C TRP A 512 -12.45 -10.40 -14.44
N ARG A 513 -13.53 -10.24 -15.21
CA ARG A 513 -13.79 -9.01 -15.98
C ARG A 513 -14.01 -7.79 -15.08
N THR A 514 -14.69 -7.96 -13.95
CA THR A 514 -14.93 -6.87 -13.00
C THR A 514 -13.58 -6.28 -12.52
N VAL A 515 -12.62 -7.15 -12.20
CA VAL A 515 -11.28 -6.78 -11.71
C VAL A 515 -10.36 -6.28 -12.85
N ILE A 516 -10.14 -7.08 -13.89
CA ILE A 516 -9.12 -6.79 -14.91
C ILE A 516 -9.51 -5.60 -15.80
N LEU A 517 -10.81 -5.44 -16.11
CA LEU A 517 -11.29 -4.33 -16.94
C LEU A 517 -11.64 -3.10 -16.09
N HIS A 518 -11.22 -3.06 -14.82
CA HIS A 518 -11.40 -1.89 -13.98
C HIS A 518 -10.62 -0.69 -14.58
N PRO A 519 -11.26 0.47 -14.85
CA PRO A 519 -10.60 1.60 -15.50
C PRO A 519 -9.32 2.08 -14.82
N LYS A 520 -9.33 2.18 -13.48
CA LYS A 520 -8.14 2.52 -12.70
C LYS A 520 -7.02 1.47 -12.81
N PHE A 521 -7.34 0.17 -12.83
CA PHE A 521 -6.35 -0.89 -13.04
C PHE A 521 -5.69 -0.73 -14.41
N CYS A 522 -6.48 -0.59 -15.48
CA CYS A 522 -5.97 -0.40 -16.84
C CYS A 522 -5.10 0.86 -16.96
N SER A 523 -5.54 1.98 -16.37
CA SER A 523 -4.78 3.24 -16.37
C SER A 523 -3.42 3.11 -15.67
N LEU A 524 -3.40 2.47 -14.50
CA LEU A 524 -2.18 2.22 -13.74
C LEU A 524 -1.23 1.24 -14.47
N TYR A 525 -1.79 0.20 -15.09
CA TYR A 525 -1.04 -0.75 -15.90
C TYR A 525 -0.34 -0.05 -17.07
N TRP A 526 -1.09 0.73 -17.87
CA TRP A 526 -0.51 1.44 -19.02
C TRP A 526 0.52 2.46 -18.59
N HIS A 527 0.33 3.13 -17.46
CA HIS A 527 1.36 3.99 -16.91
C HIS A 527 2.69 3.25 -16.67
N LEU A 528 2.67 2.07 -16.02
CA LEU A 528 3.88 1.25 -15.83
C LEU A 528 4.48 0.81 -17.16
N VAL A 529 3.66 0.33 -18.10
CA VAL A 529 4.14 -0.11 -19.43
C VAL A 529 4.81 1.04 -20.16
N HIS A 530 4.21 2.23 -20.16
CA HIS A 530 4.81 3.39 -20.80
C HIS A 530 6.14 3.76 -20.16
N LEU A 531 6.26 3.71 -18.83
CA LEU A 531 7.54 3.92 -18.14
C LEU A 531 8.57 2.87 -18.58
N GLY A 532 8.19 1.60 -18.61
CA GLY A 532 9.05 0.48 -19.02
C GLY A 532 9.54 0.61 -20.47
N LEU A 533 8.64 0.89 -21.41
CA LEU A 533 8.97 1.09 -22.83
C LEU A 533 9.85 2.31 -23.04
N SER A 534 9.50 3.44 -22.41
CA SER A 534 10.29 4.68 -22.51
C SER A 534 11.70 4.50 -21.95
N TRP A 535 11.80 3.84 -20.80
CA TRP A 535 13.07 3.54 -20.15
C TRP A 535 13.95 2.59 -20.98
N LEU A 536 13.34 1.57 -21.60
CA LEU A 536 14.01 0.66 -22.53
C LEU A 536 14.48 1.38 -23.80
N LEU A 537 13.61 2.15 -24.45
CA LEU A 537 13.95 2.93 -25.66
C LEU A 537 15.09 3.91 -25.38
N ARG A 538 15.09 4.57 -24.23
CA ARG A 538 16.19 5.43 -23.79
C ARG A 538 17.51 4.66 -23.68
N ALA A 539 17.49 3.42 -23.17
CA ALA A 539 18.69 2.56 -23.13
C ALA A 539 19.24 2.22 -24.53
N VAL A 540 18.35 2.14 -25.53
CA VAL A 540 18.71 1.81 -26.93
C VAL A 540 19.23 3.03 -27.69
N TYR A 541 18.60 4.20 -27.54
CA TYR A 541 18.83 5.35 -28.41
C TYR A 541 19.69 6.46 -27.79
N CYS A 542 19.70 6.63 -26.46
CA CYS A 542 20.28 7.82 -25.82
C CYS A 542 21.69 7.62 -25.26
N PHE A 543 22.32 6.45 -25.42
CA PHE A 543 23.63 6.15 -24.82
C PHE A 543 24.65 5.67 -25.86
N ASN A 544 25.89 6.09 -25.67
CA ASN A 544 27.05 5.62 -26.42
C ASN A 544 27.65 4.33 -25.82
N LEU A 545 28.55 3.68 -26.55
CA LEU A 545 29.22 2.45 -26.09
C LEU A 545 30.08 2.62 -24.82
N ASP A 546 30.52 3.85 -24.52
CA ASP A 546 31.22 4.20 -23.29
C ASP A 546 30.27 4.50 -22.10
N GLY A 547 28.96 4.43 -22.33
CA GLY A 547 27.92 4.76 -21.38
C GLY A 547 27.63 6.26 -21.22
N SER A 548 28.25 7.13 -22.02
CA SER A 548 27.94 8.56 -22.05
C SER A 548 26.57 8.82 -22.69
N CYS A 549 25.89 9.88 -22.24
CA CYS A 549 24.58 10.28 -22.77
C CYS A 549 24.75 11.06 -24.07
N ARG A 550 23.96 10.72 -25.10
CA ARG A 550 23.91 11.47 -26.36
C ARG A 550 22.92 12.63 -26.20
N LEU A 551 23.44 13.84 -26.02
CA LEU A 551 22.63 15.00 -25.65
C LEU A 551 21.56 15.35 -26.69
N ASP A 552 21.83 15.18 -27.98
CA ASP A 552 20.87 15.49 -29.04
C ASP A 552 19.65 14.57 -28.96
N GLU A 553 19.87 13.26 -28.87
CA GLU A 553 18.81 12.25 -28.71
C GLU A 553 18.11 12.35 -27.35
N GLU A 554 18.85 12.69 -26.30
CA GLU A 554 18.30 12.95 -24.97
C GLU A 554 17.36 14.17 -24.97
N THR A 555 17.71 15.24 -25.68
CA THR A 555 16.83 16.41 -25.80
C THR A 555 15.58 16.12 -26.63
N LEU A 556 15.68 15.26 -27.65
CA LEU A 556 14.52 14.75 -28.40
C LEU A 556 13.62 13.91 -27.50
N SER A 557 14.19 13.08 -26.61
CA SER A 557 13.45 12.27 -25.64
C SER A 557 12.65 13.08 -24.60
N VAL A 558 12.91 14.39 -24.44
CA VAL A 558 12.29 15.24 -23.41
C VAL A 558 11.13 16.08 -23.98
N LYS A 559 11.10 16.34 -25.30
CA LYS A 559 10.09 17.18 -25.98
C LYS A 559 8.87 16.36 -26.47
N PRO A 560 7.61 16.73 -26.17
CA PRO A 560 6.45 16.00 -26.70
C PRO A 560 6.38 16.05 -28.26
N PRO A 561 6.07 14.94 -28.97
CA PRO A 561 5.81 13.59 -28.47
C PRO A 561 7.13 12.81 -28.30
N ARG A 562 7.46 12.56 -27.04
CA ARG A 562 8.80 12.34 -26.44
C ARG A 562 9.69 11.31 -27.14
N LEU A 563 9.31 10.03 -27.10
CA LEU A 563 10.18 8.94 -27.58
C LEU A 563 9.74 8.36 -28.92
N ALA A 564 8.48 8.56 -29.31
CA ALA A 564 8.02 8.17 -30.64
C ALA A 564 8.74 8.97 -31.74
N THR A 565 8.90 10.29 -31.53
CA THR A 565 9.68 11.15 -32.43
C THR A 565 11.14 10.71 -32.51
N LEU A 566 11.74 10.35 -31.38
CA LEU A 566 13.11 9.86 -31.32
C LEU A 566 13.30 8.60 -32.19
N VAL A 567 12.42 7.61 -32.02
CA VAL A 567 12.46 6.38 -32.82
C VAL A 567 12.24 6.69 -34.30
N MET A 568 11.22 7.48 -34.64
CA MET A 568 10.92 7.82 -36.04
C MET A 568 12.08 8.55 -36.74
N GLN A 569 12.80 9.42 -36.03
CA GLN A 569 13.92 10.19 -36.60
C GLN A 569 15.24 9.42 -36.60
N SER A 570 15.41 8.47 -35.67
CA SER A 570 16.70 7.83 -35.39
C SER A 570 16.66 6.32 -35.58
N CYS A 571 15.68 5.78 -36.32
CA CYS A 571 15.55 4.35 -36.62
C CYS A 571 16.17 4.01 -37.99
N PRO A 572 17.03 2.98 -38.11
CA PRO A 572 17.54 2.11 -37.05
C PRO A 572 18.43 2.86 -36.04
N PRO A 573 18.61 2.36 -34.80
CA PRO A 573 19.30 3.09 -33.73
C PRO A 573 20.66 3.66 -34.15
N PRO A 574 21.07 4.83 -33.62
CA PRO A 574 22.28 5.53 -34.07
C PRO A 574 23.55 4.68 -34.06
N LEU A 575 23.78 3.90 -32.99
CA LEU A 575 24.93 3.00 -32.88
C LEU A 575 24.95 1.91 -33.97
N GLN A 576 23.78 1.43 -34.39
CA GLN A 576 23.66 0.46 -35.47
C GLN A 576 23.96 1.12 -36.83
N VAL A 577 23.48 2.35 -37.05
CA VAL A 577 23.77 3.12 -38.27
C VAL A 577 25.25 3.46 -38.38
N GLU A 578 25.88 3.90 -37.29
CA GLU A 578 27.32 4.19 -37.22
C GLU A 578 28.15 2.94 -37.54
N ARG A 579 27.80 1.78 -36.97
CA ARG A 579 28.45 0.50 -37.26
C ARG A 579 28.27 0.09 -38.72
N GLN A 580 27.06 0.21 -39.27
CA GLN A 580 26.80 -0.09 -40.68
C GLN A 580 27.59 0.83 -41.63
N ARG A 581 27.74 2.12 -41.30
CA ARG A 581 28.58 3.06 -42.05
C ARG A 581 30.06 2.69 -41.98
N ALA A 582 30.56 2.34 -40.79
CA ALA A 582 31.94 1.89 -40.60
C ALA A 582 32.23 0.59 -41.37
N ALA A 583 31.32 -0.38 -41.34
CA ALA A 583 31.44 -1.63 -42.10
C ALA A 583 31.49 -1.38 -43.62
N ARG A 584 30.67 -0.46 -44.13
CA ARG A 584 30.69 -0.06 -45.55
C ARG A 584 31.98 0.66 -45.94
N ALA A 585 32.50 1.53 -45.08
CA ALA A 585 33.76 2.25 -45.32
C ALA A 585 34.98 1.31 -45.35
N ASN A 586 34.96 0.27 -44.51
CA ASN A 586 35.97 -0.80 -44.50
C ASN A 586 35.86 -1.69 -45.74
N ALA A 587 34.64 -2.02 -46.18
CA ALA A 587 34.40 -2.80 -47.39
C ALA A 587 34.77 -2.06 -48.69
N SER A 588 34.73 -0.72 -48.70
CA SER A 588 35.12 0.11 -49.85
C SER A 588 36.62 0.40 -49.95
N GLY A 589 37.47 -0.19 -49.08
CA GLY A 589 38.93 -0.13 -49.19
C GLY A 589 39.57 1.24 -48.92
N SER A 590 38.85 2.17 -48.28
CA SER A 590 39.25 3.58 -48.16
C SER A 590 40.10 3.93 -46.92
N GLN A 591 40.59 2.95 -46.15
CA GLN A 591 41.43 3.20 -44.97
C GLN A 591 42.78 2.49 -45.03
N SER A 592 43.85 3.27 -44.84
CA SER A 592 45.20 2.77 -44.57
C SER A 592 45.26 2.19 -43.14
N PRO A 593 46.00 1.08 -42.92
CA PRO A 593 46.03 0.42 -41.62
C PRO A 593 46.98 1.19 -40.69
N ASN A 594 46.45 2.04 -39.81
CA ASN A 594 47.19 2.39 -38.61
C ASN A 594 46.30 2.85 -37.43
N HIS A 595 46.56 2.17 -36.32
CA HIS A 595 46.23 2.47 -34.92
C HIS A 595 44.80 2.24 -34.37
N ALA A 596 44.74 1.28 -33.43
CA ALA A 596 43.75 1.07 -32.36
C ALA A 596 42.46 0.24 -32.62
N ALA A 597 42.46 -0.70 -33.57
CA ALA A 597 41.24 -1.43 -33.96
C ALA A 597 40.94 -2.79 -33.27
N ASN A 598 41.69 -3.23 -32.25
CA ASN A 598 41.52 -4.59 -31.71
C ASN A 598 40.82 -4.70 -30.33
N ALA A 599 40.38 -3.59 -29.72
CA ALA A 599 39.69 -3.64 -28.41
C ALA A 599 38.20 -3.23 -28.44
N SER A 600 37.72 -2.65 -29.54
CA SER A 600 36.38 -2.04 -29.66
C SER A 600 35.41 -2.76 -30.60
N GLN A 601 35.84 -3.82 -31.29
CA GLN A 601 34.97 -4.53 -32.26
C GLN A 601 33.93 -5.46 -31.59
N ASP A 602 34.19 -5.94 -30.37
CA ASP A 602 33.30 -6.90 -29.70
C ASP A 602 32.16 -6.24 -28.90
N VAL A 603 32.27 -4.94 -28.57
CA VAL A 603 31.24 -4.23 -27.79
C VAL A 603 30.10 -3.79 -28.70
N THR A 604 29.01 -4.53 -28.54
CA THR A 604 27.67 -4.46 -29.10
C THR A 604 26.91 -3.16 -28.91
N THR A 605 26.73 -2.87 -27.63
CA THR A 605 25.60 -2.14 -27.09
C THR A 605 26.05 -1.34 -25.87
N PRO A 606 25.36 -0.24 -25.53
CA PRO A 606 25.73 0.59 -24.40
C PRO A 606 25.56 -0.18 -23.06
N PRO A 607 26.37 0.14 -22.03
CA PRO A 607 26.29 -0.48 -20.71
C PRO A 607 24.87 -0.56 -20.13
N GLN A 608 24.07 0.50 -20.31
CA GLN A 608 22.71 0.66 -19.79
C GLN A 608 21.75 -0.38 -20.38
N PHE A 609 21.94 -0.77 -21.64
CA PHE A 609 21.16 -1.82 -22.30
C PHE A 609 21.77 -3.20 -22.06
N ALA A 610 23.10 -3.31 -22.18
CA ALA A 610 23.82 -4.57 -22.08
C ALA A 610 23.59 -5.27 -20.74
N ALA A 611 23.46 -4.52 -19.66
CA ALA A 611 23.24 -5.04 -18.32
C ALA A 611 21.83 -5.63 -18.10
N LEU A 612 20.83 -5.28 -18.92
CA LEU A 612 19.43 -5.61 -18.64
C LEU A 612 19.14 -7.12 -18.76
N PRO A 613 18.25 -7.69 -17.92
CA PRO A 613 17.80 -9.08 -18.07
C PRO A 613 17.06 -9.30 -19.38
N SER A 614 17.32 -10.41 -20.07
CA SER A 614 16.74 -10.71 -21.39
C SER A 614 15.23 -10.91 -21.34
N ALA A 615 14.73 -11.58 -20.30
CA ALA A 615 13.32 -11.87 -20.13
C ALA A 615 12.48 -10.60 -19.93
N LEU A 616 13.08 -9.48 -19.49
CA LEU A 616 12.35 -8.24 -19.23
C LEU A 616 11.56 -7.76 -20.45
N VAL A 617 12.17 -7.82 -21.62
CA VAL A 617 11.54 -7.36 -22.86
C VAL A 617 10.43 -8.32 -23.27
N GLU A 618 10.68 -9.63 -23.20
CA GLU A 618 9.70 -10.67 -23.49
C GLU A 618 8.48 -10.57 -22.56
N ASP A 619 8.71 -10.37 -21.26
CA ASP A 619 7.67 -10.24 -20.25
C ASP A 619 6.79 -9.00 -20.46
N LEU A 620 7.40 -7.85 -20.79
CA LEU A 620 6.69 -6.62 -21.11
C LEU A 620 5.83 -6.77 -22.36
N PHE A 621 6.40 -7.24 -23.48
CA PHE A 621 5.66 -7.42 -24.72
C PHE A 621 4.59 -8.51 -24.61
N SER A 622 4.87 -9.61 -23.89
CA SER A 622 3.85 -10.61 -23.57
C SER A 622 2.69 -9.97 -22.79
N SER A 623 2.96 -9.07 -21.85
CA SER A 623 1.90 -8.41 -21.09
C SER A 623 1.04 -7.49 -21.97
N ILE A 624 1.67 -6.74 -22.89
CA ILE A 624 0.97 -5.87 -23.85
C ILE A 624 0.06 -6.72 -24.73
N ARG A 625 0.59 -7.83 -25.27
CA ARG A 625 -0.20 -8.79 -26.05
C ARG A 625 -1.40 -9.31 -25.28
N ARG A 626 -1.26 -9.67 -24.00
CA ARG A 626 -2.39 -10.09 -23.16
C ARG A 626 -3.47 -9.00 -23.04
N MET A 627 -3.08 -7.74 -22.89
CA MET A 627 -4.02 -6.62 -22.85
C MET A 627 -4.72 -6.38 -24.19
N LEU A 628 -4.03 -6.60 -25.31
CA LEU A 628 -4.62 -6.54 -26.65
C LEU A 628 -5.57 -7.74 -26.91
N GLU A 629 -5.22 -8.94 -26.42
CA GLU A 629 -6.12 -10.11 -26.43
C GLU A 629 -7.38 -9.84 -25.61
N LEU A 630 -7.27 -9.17 -24.45
CA LEU A 630 -8.43 -8.72 -23.68
C LEU A 630 -9.28 -7.69 -24.41
N GLN A 631 -8.67 -6.83 -25.23
CA GLN A 631 -9.42 -5.90 -26.08
C GLN A 631 -10.31 -6.64 -27.09
N SER A 632 -9.85 -7.74 -27.68
CA SER A 632 -10.67 -8.50 -28.62
C SER A 632 -11.85 -9.17 -27.91
N VAL A 633 -11.63 -9.71 -26.72
CA VAL A 633 -12.70 -10.25 -25.84
C VAL A 633 -13.68 -9.16 -25.42
N TYR A 634 -13.17 -7.97 -25.07
CA TYR A 634 -14.00 -6.82 -24.77
C TYR A 634 -14.90 -6.45 -25.96
N LEU A 635 -14.34 -6.39 -27.19
CA LEU A 635 -15.08 -6.03 -28.40
C LEU A 635 -16.14 -7.06 -28.79
N SER A 636 -15.86 -8.36 -28.63
CA SER A 636 -16.82 -9.42 -28.98
C SER A 636 -18.07 -9.39 -28.09
N VAL A 637 -17.92 -8.95 -26.83
CA VAL A 637 -19.03 -8.82 -25.87
C VAL A 637 -19.72 -7.45 -25.96
N ARG A 638 -19.03 -6.41 -26.47
CA ARG A 638 -19.53 -5.04 -26.55
C ARG A 638 -20.75 -4.84 -27.45
N SER A 639 -21.06 -5.79 -28.34
CA SER A 639 -22.26 -5.73 -29.20
C SER A 639 -23.57 -5.65 -28.40
N SER A 640 -23.54 -5.83 -27.07
CA SER A 640 -24.74 -5.78 -26.21
C SER A 640 -24.71 -4.77 -25.03
N GLN A 641 -23.57 -4.20 -24.61
CA GLN A 641 -23.45 -3.65 -23.23
C GLN A 641 -22.70 -2.30 -23.02
N GLY A 642 -22.33 -1.53 -24.06
CA GLY A 642 -22.11 -0.06 -24.04
C GLY A 642 -21.29 0.72 -22.97
N PHE A 643 -20.90 0.19 -21.80
CA PHE A 643 -20.61 1.01 -20.60
C PHE A 643 -19.20 0.88 -20.01
N GLU A 644 -18.41 -0.10 -20.44
CA GLU A 644 -17.05 -0.31 -19.94
C GLU A 644 -16.05 0.51 -20.77
N GLN A 645 -15.02 1.10 -20.15
CA GLN A 645 -13.89 1.65 -20.94
C GLN A 645 -13.08 0.49 -21.53
N PRO A 646 -12.58 0.61 -22.78
CA PRO A 646 -11.75 -0.43 -23.35
C PRO A 646 -10.48 -0.61 -22.51
N PRO A 647 -9.96 -1.84 -22.34
CA PRO A 647 -8.71 -2.08 -21.61
C PRO A 647 -7.53 -1.27 -22.17
N ILE A 648 -7.57 -0.90 -23.46
CA ILE A 648 -6.54 -0.09 -24.12
C ILE A 648 -6.81 1.44 -24.07
N ALA A 649 -7.84 1.91 -23.35
CA ALA A 649 -8.23 3.32 -23.35
C ALA A 649 -7.11 4.29 -22.95
N ALA A 650 -6.24 3.85 -22.04
CA ALA A 650 -5.13 4.63 -21.53
C ALA A 650 -3.80 4.34 -22.25
N MET A 651 -3.80 3.51 -23.30
CA MET A 651 -2.60 3.14 -24.06
C MET A 651 -2.13 4.31 -24.93
N ASP A 652 -0.84 4.61 -24.87
CA ASP A 652 -0.15 5.46 -25.82
C ASP A 652 0.26 4.59 -27.03
N ALA A 653 -0.59 4.59 -28.06
CA ALA A 653 -0.39 3.78 -29.24
C ALA A 653 0.89 4.15 -30.01
N GLU A 654 1.29 5.43 -30.02
CA GLU A 654 2.51 5.87 -30.69
C GLU A 654 3.75 5.32 -29.99
N LEU A 655 3.79 5.35 -28.66
CA LEU A 655 4.89 4.79 -27.88
C LEU A 655 4.98 3.27 -28.04
N VAL A 656 3.85 2.56 -27.98
CA VAL A 656 3.81 1.10 -28.17
C VAL A 656 4.29 0.73 -29.58
N ALA A 657 3.78 1.40 -30.62
CA ALA A 657 4.23 1.18 -31.99
C ALA A 657 5.72 1.48 -32.18
N SER A 658 6.21 2.55 -31.55
CA SER A 658 7.64 2.91 -31.59
C SER A 658 8.52 1.87 -30.92
N ALA A 659 8.06 1.26 -29.81
CA ALA A 659 8.75 0.16 -29.17
C ALA A 659 8.78 -1.09 -30.06
N CYS A 660 7.66 -1.44 -30.71
CA CYS A 660 7.61 -2.52 -31.71
C CYS A 660 8.62 -2.28 -32.85
N ILE A 661 8.58 -1.08 -33.48
CA ILE A 661 9.51 -0.71 -34.55
C ILE A 661 10.96 -0.82 -34.08
N ALA A 662 11.29 -0.32 -32.89
CA ALA A 662 12.64 -0.42 -32.34
C ALA A 662 13.06 -1.89 -32.16
N VAL A 663 12.21 -2.74 -31.58
CA VAL A 663 12.50 -4.17 -31.43
C VAL A 663 12.71 -4.85 -32.78
N MET A 664 11.85 -4.59 -33.76
CA MET A 664 11.93 -5.16 -35.10
C MET A 664 13.19 -4.74 -35.86
N THR A 665 13.64 -3.48 -35.73
CA THR A 665 14.69 -2.88 -36.57
C THR A 665 16.08 -2.85 -35.92
N ALA A 666 16.16 -2.82 -34.59
CA ALA A 666 17.41 -2.78 -33.84
C ALA A 666 18.02 -4.19 -33.67
N SER A 667 18.41 -4.83 -34.78
CA SER A 667 18.94 -6.20 -34.79
C SER A 667 20.19 -6.39 -33.93
N ASP A 668 20.98 -5.33 -33.74
CA ASP A 668 22.19 -5.37 -32.91
C ASP A 668 21.88 -5.42 -31.41
N PHE A 669 20.69 -4.96 -31.02
CA PHE A 669 20.19 -4.88 -29.66
C PHE A 669 19.29 -6.09 -29.32
N PHE A 670 18.33 -6.40 -30.19
CA PHE A 670 17.38 -7.49 -29.98
C PHE A 670 17.69 -8.65 -30.92
N ARG A 671 18.50 -9.60 -30.47
CA ARG A 671 18.96 -10.73 -31.31
C ARG A 671 17.95 -11.87 -31.40
N ASN A 672 17.02 -11.98 -30.46
CA ASN A 672 16.00 -13.03 -30.45
C ASN A 672 14.97 -12.79 -31.58
N VAL A 673 14.94 -13.68 -32.57
CA VAL A 673 14.03 -13.60 -33.72
C VAL A 673 12.57 -13.72 -33.29
N HIS A 674 12.26 -14.58 -32.32
CA HIS A 674 10.88 -14.74 -31.84
C HIS A 674 10.36 -13.45 -31.21
N LEU A 675 11.19 -12.79 -30.40
CA LEU A 675 10.86 -11.48 -29.83
C LEU A 675 10.62 -10.42 -30.91
N ARG A 676 11.42 -10.45 -31.99
CA ARG A 676 11.24 -9.55 -33.15
C ARG A 676 10.02 -9.85 -34.01
N CYS A 677 9.48 -11.05 -33.94
CA CYS A 677 8.23 -11.42 -34.61
C CYS A 677 7.01 -11.13 -33.73
N ASP A 678 7.16 -11.24 -32.41
CA ASP A 678 6.10 -10.91 -31.45
C ASP A 678 5.89 -9.40 -31.31
N GLY A 679 6.97 -8.61 -31.39
CA GLY A 679 6.94 -7.15 -31.48
C GLY A 679 6.61 -6.68 -32.89
#